data_AF-A0A7C3FVG4-F1
#
_entry.id   AF-A0A7C3FVG4-F1
#
_cell.length_a   1.000
_cell.length_b   1.000
_cell.length_c   1.000
_cell.angle_alpha   90.00
_cell.angle_beta   90.00
_cell.angle_gamma   90.00
#
_symmetry.space_group_name_H-M   'P 1'
#
loop_
_entity.id
_entity.type
_entity.pdbx_description
1 polymer ?
#
loop_
_entity_poly.entity_id
_entity_poly.type
_entity_poly.pdbx_seq_one_letter_code
_entity_poly.pdbx_strand_id
1 'polypeptide(L)'
;MTEQISMDLLHSQSVVQFAKMLKTAYLNYAVETIKDRALPDARDGLKPVHRRILYTMHQMRLGPNTAYRKSARVVGETMGKFHPHGDASIYDAMVRMAQDFSMRAPLVDGHGNFGSIDGDSAAAMRYTEARMSALAEELLQDIDAETVEWQDNFDNTLQEPTCLPAKFPNLLVNGSEGIAVGMACKIPPHNLSEVCNGLIHLAKNWKIRQNITAQDLMEFIPGPDFPTGGIIYRKREEKGKEVDVIQQAYRDGQGKIIMQGIISGEDIAGNPVSELESARRLIITEIPYGLNKSTLLTQIADGARNGKIQGISDLRDESDYEGMRIVITITRGYRAPQALEQLLSKTSLKSTYGVISLALVNGEPDYLSLPRILTLFIEHRLDVIVKRTRYELKKREARLHIVEGLLKALDAIDEVIKIIRSSRNTDTARSNLMKKLRLSQEQATAILDMQLRRLAALERKKLDTERKELARRIKYLTALLASEVKRLAVVVEETEEIKEQYATPRKTVILEIEGKDGLVTKEDLMRPKGPQIIAATTRGNLYRVPAKNFSGRQTQGLGKRAVDAPLFTLKTGPGDKVLLVSNKGRVWFGPVYRVPDKTDSAGFGLKKGEIIISASLVTPDSALILAATNGKAKRSDIADLSGSEGNWNIAMGGLKEDERVIVAGLSDGSSNVMIFTRQGKAIKFKESAVNPQASGSATGVAAIKLSKGDAIIAGAITPADEKGYWVVLVSETGWAKRVPLSEFPVKGRGGQGVQTLKLTAITGNVAAAAVAPDKGAVNVMSGKGLRHHLSVAEFPKSNRVNRGEQIISFGEDDTIAQAVAFG
;
A
#
# COMPACT_ATOMS: atom_id res chain seq x y z
N MET A 1 30.11 -74.34 31.93
CA MET A 1 28.93 -73.45 32.08
C MET A 1 29.29 -72.07 32.64
N THR A 2 30.32 -71.92 33.47
CA THR A 2 30.67 -70.63 34.11
C THR A 2 31.31 -69.59 33.17
N GLU A 3 32.13 -69.99 32.18
CA GLU A 3 32.70 -69.06 31.18
C GLU A 3 31.67 -68.56 30.15
N GLN A 4 30.68 -69.38 29.79
CA GLN A 4 29.66 -69.03 28.81
C GLN A 4 28.67 -67.99 29.37
N ILE A 5 28.32 -68.11 30.66
CA ILE A 5 27.52 -67.10 31.38
C ILE A 5 28.28 -65.76 31.50
N SER A 6 29.61 -65.79 31.62
CA SER A 6 30.46 -64.58 31.66
C SER A 6 30.50 -63.85 30.31
N MET A 7 30.60 -64.59 29.20
CA MET A 7 30.58 -64.02 27.85
C MET A 7 29.20 -63.49 27.45
N ASP A 8 28.11 -64.13 27.84
CA ASP A 8 26.75 -63.62 27.61
C ASP A 8 26.44 -62.39 28.48
N LEU A 9 26.98 -62.32 29.71
CA LEU A 9 26.91 -61.10 30.52
C LEU A 9 27.73 -59.95 29.91
N LEU A 10 28.92 -60.22 29.39
CA LEU A 10 29.76 -59.20 28.73
C LEU A 10 29.13 -58.74 27.41
N HIS A 11 28.57 -59.66 26.60
CA HIS A 11 27.83 -59.31 25.40
C HIS A 11 26.57 -58.51 25.73
N SER A 12 25.75 -58.93 26.70
CA SER A 12 24.56 -58.17 27.10
C SER A 12 24.91 -56.80 27.70
N GLN A 13 25.98 -56.68 28.49
CA GLN A 13 26.47 -55.38 28.97
C GLN A 13 26.98 -54.49 27.83
N SER A 14 27.73 -55.05 26.87
CA SER A 14 28.21 -54.32 25.70
C SER A 14 27.07 -53.85 24.79
N VAL A 15 26.02 -54.67 24.62
CA VAL A 15 24.81 -54.33 23.86
C VAL A 15 23.99 -53.26 24.58
N VAL A 16 23.83 -53.35 25.91
CA VAL A 16 23.18 -52.31 26.72
C VAL A 16 23.95 -50.99 26.66
N GLN A 17 25.29 -51.05 26.69
CA GLN A 17 26.16 -49.88 26.57
C GLN A 17 26.11 -49.26 25.17
N PHE A 18 26.08 -50.08 24.11
CA PHE A 18 25.89 -49.63 22.72
C PHE A 18 24.52 -48.98 22.51
N ALA A 19 23.44 -49.61 23.00
CA ALA A 19 22.10 -49.04 22.90
C ALA A 19 21.99 -47.69 23.63
N LYS A 20 22.62 -47.58 24.82
CA LYS A 20 22.69 -46.33 25.57
C LYS A 20 23.52 -45.26 24.84
N MET A 21 24.66 -45.64 24.28
CA MET A 21 25.50 -44.76 23.46
C MET A 21 24.72 -44.25 22.25
N LEU A 22 24.08 -45.14 21.48
CA LEU A 22 23.31 -44.79 20.29
C LEU A 22 22.15 -43.84 20.62
N LYS A 23 21.41 -44.13 21.69
CA LYS A 23 20.33 -43.24 22.18
C LYS A 23 20.87 -41.86 22.55
N THR A 24 22.01 -41.80 23.23
CA THR A 24 22.62 -40.53 23.66
C THR A 24 23.15 -39.74 22.45
N ALA A 25 23.85 -40.39 21.53
CA ALA A 25 24.36 -39.77 20.31
C ALA A 25 23.23 -39.23 19.43
N TYR A 26 22.17 -40.02 19.23
CA TYR A 26 20.99 -39.60 18.48
C TYR A 26 20.27 -38.43 19.17
N LEU A 27 20.11 -38.47 20.50
CA LEU A 27 19.47 -37.38 21.25
C LEU A 27 20.28 -36.08 21.14
N ASN A 28 21.60 -36.15 21.28
CA ASN A 28 22.47 -34.98 21.15
C ASN A 28 22.37 -34.36 19.75
N TYR A 29 22.46 -35.20 18.70
CA TYR A 29 22.29 -34.76 17.32
C TYR A 29 20.90 -34.15 17.06
N ALA A 30 19.84 -34.75 17.61
CA ALA A 30 18.48 -34.25 17.47
C ALA A 30 18.32 -32.88 18.15
N VAL A 31 18.81 -32.72 19.39
CA VAL A 31 18.76 -31.47 20.14
C VAL A 31 19.53 -30.36 19.42
N GLU A 32 20.75 -30.64 18.96
CA GLU A 32 21.58 -29.69 18.23
C GLU A 32 20.91 -29.26 16.91
N THR A 33 20.35 -30.21 16.16
CA THR A 33 19.64 -29.90 14.90
C THR A 33 18.39 -29.02 15.14
N ILE A 34 17.69 -29.24 16.25
CA ILE A 34 16.51 -28.46 16.63
C ILE A 34 16.90 -27.03 17.04
N LYS A 35 17.88 -26.88 17.93
CA LYS A 35 18.25 -25.59 18.53
C LYS A 35 19.13 -24.73 17.62
N ASP A 36 20.11 -25.34 16.96
CA ASP A 36 21.19 -24.60 16.29
C ASP A 36 21.12 -24.61 14.76
N ARG A 37 20.08 -25.21 14.17
CA ARG A 37 19.96 -25.30 12.71
C ARG A 37 18.58 -24.99 12.14
N ALA A 38 17.55 -25.72 12.59
CA ALA A 38 16.31 -25.81 11.83
C ALA A 38 15.26 -24.74 12.18
N LEU A 39 15.08 -24.44 13.46
CA LEU A 39 14.01 -23.56 13.96
C LEU A 39 14.49 -22.12 14.15
N PRO A 40 13.65 -21.11 13.85
CA PRO A 40 13.95 -19.71 14.18
C PRO A 40 13.74 -19.44 15.68
N ASP A 41 14.39 -18.40 16.20
CA ASP A 41 14.08 -17.85 17.53
C ASP A 41 12.83 -16.94 17.45
N ALA A 42 11.92 -17.04 18.42
CA ALA A 42 10.68 -16.27 18.42
C ALA A 42 10.88 -14.75 18.54
N ARG A 43 12.02 -14.30 19.10
CA ARG A 43 12.33 -12.90 19.39
C ARG A 43 12.73 -12.11 18.14
N ASP A 44 13.58 -12.70 17.30
CA ASP A 44 14.12 -12.05 16.09
C ASP A 44 13.68 -12.72 14.78
N GLY A 45 13.07 -13.90 14.85
CA GLY A 45 12.63 -14.65 13.68
C GLY A 45 13.75 -15.24 12.83
N LEU A 46 14.98 -15.31 13.35
CA LEU A 46 16.15 -15.75 12.60
C LEU A 46 16.62 -17.14 13.06
N LYS A 47 17.11 -17.90 12.09
CA LYS A 47 17.93 -19.09 12.34
C LYS A 47 19.37 -18.64 12.65
N PRO A 48 20.18 -19.47 13.32
CA PRO A 48 21.56 -19.12 13.65
C PRO A 48 22.40 -18.69 12.45
N VAL A 49 22.28 -19.36 11.30
CA VAL A 49 23.01 -18.98 10.08
C VAL A 49 22.66 -17.57 9.60
N HIS A 50 21.38 -17.18 9.60
CA HIS A 50 20.96 -15.84 9.20
C HIS A 50 21.48 -14.78 10.17
N ARG A 51 21.38 -15.06 11.48
CA ARG A 51 21.87 -14.17 12.54
C ARG A 51 23.38 -13.92 12.42
N ARG A 52 24.15 -14.98 12.20
CA ARG A 52 25.62 -14.92 12.02
C ARG A 52 26.03 -14.15 10.77
N ILE A 53 25.29 -14.32 9.66
CA ILE A 53 25.54 -13.54 8.43
C ILE A 53 25.31 -12.05 8.70
N LEU A 54 24.14 -11.68 9.24
CA LEU A 54 23.81 -10.27 9.52
C LEU A 54 24.77 -9.65 10.53
N TYR A 55 25.12 -10.36 11.59
CA TYR A 55 26.11 -9.89 12.58
C TYR A 55 27.51 -9.73 11.95
N THR A 56 27.93 -10.64 11.08
CA THR A 56 29.20 -10.50 10.34
C THR A 56 29.18 -9.27 9.45
N MET A 57 28.09 -9.05 8.71
CA MET A 57 27.94 -7.86 7.86
C MET A 57 27.95 -6.56 8.69
N HIS A 58 27.36 -6.59 9.89
CA HIS A 58 27.42 -5.49 10.85
C HIS A 58 28.86 -5.21 11.32
N GLN A 59 29.60 -6.24 11.74
CA GLN A 59 31.02 -6.10 12.14
C GLN A 59 31.90 -5.56 11.01
N MET A 60 31.59 -5.94 9.77
CA MET A 60 32.25 -5.44 8.56
C MET A 60 31.78 -4.04 8.14
N ARG A 61 30.81 -3.45 8.85
CA ARG A 61 30.17 -2.15 8.57
C ARG A 61 29.54 -2.08 7.18
N LEU A 62 28.87 -3.13 6.74
CA LEU A 62 28.21 -3.22 5.43
C LEU A 62 26.75 -2.77 5.48
N GLY A 63 26.54 -1.51 5.87
CA GLY A 63 25.21 -0.89 5.89
C GLY A 63 24.71 -0.45 4.51
N PRO A 64 23.45 0.01 4.42
CA PRO A 64 22.81 0.44 3.17
C PRO A 64 23.49 1.66 2.52
N ASN A 65 24.20 2.47 3.30
CA ASN A 65 24.93 3.65 2.81
C ASN A 65 26.40 3.36 2.45
N THR A 66 26.79 2.09 2.38
CA THR A 66 28.16 1.68 2.06
C THR A 66 28.23 1.00 0.70
N ALA A 67 29.45 0.98 0.13
CA ALA A 67 29.69 0.28 -1.13
C ALA A 67 29.51 -1.23 -0.97
N TYR A 68 28.95 -1.87 -1.99
CA TYR A 68 28.83 -3.32 -2.05
C TYR A 68 30.20 -4.00 -1.87
N ARG A 69 30.19 -5.21 -1.27
CA ARG A 69 31.38 -6.05 -1.13
C ARG A 69 31.13 -7.41 -1.74
N LYS A 70 32.20 -8.03 -2.25
CA LYS A 70 32.14 -9.39 -2.79
C LYS A 70 31.56 -10.36 -1.77
N SER A 71 30.56 -11.12 -2.19
CA SER A 71 29.87 -12.11 -1.36
C SER A 71 30.84 -13.11 -0.73
N ALA A 72 31.87 -13.53 -1.47
CA ALA A 72 32.94 -14.40 -0.98
C ALA A 72 33.62 -13.91 0.32
N ARG A 73 33.73 -12.59 0.51
CA ARG A 73 34.32 -12.02 1.72
C ARG A 73 33.39 -12.17 2.93
N VAL A 74 32.10 -11.90 2.74
CA VAL A 74 31.09 -12.06 3.81
C VAL A 74 30.97 -13.52 4.21
N VAL A 75 30.94 -14.43 3.24
CA VAL A 75 30.89 -15.88 3.47
C VAL A 75 32.14 -16.36 4.22
N GLY A 76 33.33 -15.97 3.76
CA GLY A 76 34.59 -16.37 4.40
C GLY A 76 34.73 -15.88 5.85
N GLU A 77 34.34 -14.62 6.12
CA GLU A 77 34.35 -14.05 7.48
C GLU A 77 33.33 -14.74 8.40
N THR A 78 32.12 -15.01 7.88
CA THR A 78 31.08 -15.73 8.64
C THR A 78 31.55 -17.14 8.99
N MET A 79 32.14 -17.83 8.01
CA MET A 79 32.65 -19.19 8.16
C MET A 79 33.80 -19.26 9.18
N GLY A 80 34.78 -18.36 9.04
CA GLY A 80 35.97 -18.35 9.88
C GLY A 80 35.71 -17.96 11.33
N LYS A 81 34.70 -17.13 11.61
CA LYS A 81 34.45 -16.59 12.95
C LYS A 81 33.29 -17.23 13.70
N PHE A 82 32.19 -17.57 13.01
CA PHE A 82 30.92 -17.89 13.68
C PHE A 82 30.25 -19.17 13.19
N HIS A 83 30.42 -19.55 11.92
CA HIS A 83 29.67 -20.67 11.32
C HIS A 83 30.62 -21.67 10.64
N PRO A 84 31.26 -22.59 11.38
CA PRO A 84 32.27 -23.53 10.86
C PRO A 84 31.62 -24.68 10.07
N HIS A 85 30.75 -24.34 9.12
CA HIS A 85 30.08 -25.24 8.19
C HIS A 85 30.33 -24.77 6.75
N GLY A 86 30.04 -25.61 5.77
CA GLY A 86 30.40 -25.38 4.37
C GLY A 86 29.97 -24.00 3.84
N ASP A 87 30.87 -23.39 3.07
CA ASP A 87 30.69 -22.09 2.42
C ASP A 87 29.41 -22.01 1.58
N ALA A 88 29.05 -23.09 0.88
CA ALA A 88 27.85 -23.21 0.09
C ALA A 88 26.58 -22.93 0.91
N SER A 89 26.44 -23.50 2.11
CA SER A 89 25.25 -23.30 2.95
C SER A 89 25.10 -21.87 3.43
N ILE A 90 26.21 -21.19 3.73
CA ILE A 90 26.21 -19.77 4.11
C ILE A 90 25.84 -18.91 2.91
N TYR A 91 26.41 -19.20 1.74
CA TYR A 91 26.12 -18.46 0.52
C TYR A 91 24.67 -18.62 0.09
N ASP A 92 24.12 -19.84 0.11
CA ASP A 92 22.72 -20.11 -0.25
C ASP A 92 21.75 -19.39 0.70
N ALA A 93 22.06 -19.36 2.01
CA ALA A 93 21.28 -18.61 2.98
C ALA A 93 21.32 -17.10 2.69
N MET A 94 22.50 -16.55 2.36
CA MET A 94 22.66 -15.14 1.99
C MET A 94 21.94 -14.80 0.67
N VAL A 95 21.98 -15.70 -0.31
CA VAL A 95 21.28 -15.56 -1.59
C VAL A 95 19.77 -15.49 -1.34
N ARG A 96 19.22 -16.41 -0.54
CA ARG A 96 17.79 -16.39 -0.19
C ARG A 96 17.39 -15.09 0.52
N MET A 97 18.28 -14.52 1.34
CA MET A 97 18.05 -13.23 2.00
C MET A 97 18.03 -12.02 1.07
N ALA A 98 18.54 -12.16 -0.14
CA ALA A 98 18.56 -11.12 -1.17
C ALA A 98 17.44 -11.26 -2.22
N GLN A 99 16.80 -12.44 -2.31
CA GLN A 99 15.76 -12.71 -3.29
C GLN A 99 14.40 -12.14 -2.84
N ASP A 100 13.89 -11.18 -3.60
CA ASP A 100 12.61 -10.50 -3.36
C ASP A 100 11.36 -11.37 -3.65
N PHE A 101 11.52 -12.46 -4.39
CA PHE A 101 10.50 -13.50 -4.60
C PHE A 101 10.51 -14.57 -3.49
N SER A 102 11.57 -14.63 -2.68
CA SER A 102 11.72 -15.58 -1.57
C SER A 102 11.44 -14.94 -0.20
N MET A 103 11.73 -13.65 -0.03
CA MET A 103 11.47 -12.91 1.21
C MET A 103 10.60 -11.69 0.93
N ARG A 104 9.56 -11.50 1.76
CA ARG A 104 8.64 -10.36 1.61
C ARG A 104 9.33 -9.01 1.84
N ALA A 105 10.34 -9.00 2.70
CA ALA A 105 11.21 -7.87 2.97
C ALA A 105 12.68 -8.37 3.03
N PRO A 106 13.43 -8.31 1.91
CA PRO A 106 14.81 -8.78 1.84
C PRO A 106 15.71 -8.16 2.92
N LEU A 107 16.55 -8.98 3.54
CA LEU A 107 17.49 -8.55 4.57
C LEU A 107 18.89 -8.23 3.99
N VAL A 108 19.17 -8.74 2.80
CA VAL A 108 20.39 -8.47 2.05
C VAL A 108 20.04 -7.72 0.77
N ASP A 109 20.79 -6.68 0.47
CA ASP A 109 20.77 -5.98 -0.81
C ASP A 109 21.91 -6.56 -1.66
N GLY A 110 21.54 -7.33 -2.69
CA GLY A 110 22.44 -8.06 -3.57
C GLY A 110 22.62 -7.37 -4.91
N HIS A 111 23.86 -7.32 -5.40
CA HIS A 111 24.23 -6.84 -6.73
C HIS A 111 24.86 -7.97 -7.56
N GLY A 112 24.24 -8.29 -8.70
CA GLY A 112 24.59 -9.41 -9.57
C GLY A 112 23.43 -10.40 -9.74
N ASN A 113 23.70 -11.58 -10.29
CA ASN A 113 22.69 -12.62 -10.47
C ASN A 113 22.52 -13.44 -9.17
N PHE A 114 21.42 -13.19 -8.46
CA PHE A 114 21.00 -13.90 -7.24
C PHE A 114 19.96 -15.00 -7.51
N GLY A 115 19.84 -15.45 -8.76
CA GLY A 115 18.85 -16.42 -9.21
C GLY A 115 17.53 -15.76 -9.62
N SER A 116 16.63 -16.58 -10.16
CA SER A 116 15.34 -16.14 -10.70
C SER A 116 14.21 -17.04 -10.20
N ILE A 117 12.96 -16.57 -10.35
CA ILE A 117 11.76 -17.38 -10.10
C ILE A 117 11.63 -18.57 -11.07
N ASP A 118 12.42 -18.58 -12.13
CA ASP A 118 12.46 -19.62 -13.17
C ASP A 118 13.26 -20.85 -12.70
N GLY A 119 14.01 -20.72 -11.60
CA GLY A 119 14.84 -21.77 -11.03
C GLY A 119 16.30 -21.67 -11.39
N ASP A 120 16.71 -20.62 -12.09
CA ASP A 120 18.11 -20.38 -12.34
C ASP A 120 18.82 -20.18 -11.02
N SER A 121 19.91 -20.94 -10.83
CA SER A 121 20.75 -20.80 -9.66
C SER A 121 21.46 -19.43 -9.66
N ALA A 122 21.74 -18.92 -8.46
CA ALA A 122 22.56 -17.72 -8.33
C ALA A 122 23.96 -17.95 -8.94
N ALA A 123 24.56 -16.87 -9.43
CA ALA A 123 25.96 -16.91 -9.85
C ALA A 123 26.86 -17.23 -8.64
N ALA A 124 28.06 -17.75 -8.89
CA ALA A 124 29.02 -18.04 -7.83
C ALA A 124 29.38 -16.78 -7.02
N MET A 125 29.66 -16.95 -5.71
CA MET A 125 29.97 -15.87 -4.75
C MET A 125 31.14 -14.94 -5.12
N ARG A 126 31.95 -15.31 -6.12
CA ARG A 126 33.02 -14.46 -6.68
C ARG A 126 32.50 -13.35 -7.60
N TYR A 127 31.30 -13.51 -8.16
CA TYR A 127 30.69 -12.54 -9.07
C TYR A 127 29.71 -11.61 -8.36
N THR A 128 28.95 -12.14 -7.41
CA THR A 128 27.96 -11.36 -6.66
C THR A 128 28.60 -10.47 -5.60
N GLU A 129 27.92 -9.39 -5.29
CA GLU A 129 28.26 -8.47 -4.21
C GLU A 129 27.03 -8.24 -3.34
N ALA A 130 27.24 -7.97 -2.05
CA ALA A 130 26.16 -7.84 -1.08
C ALA A 130 26.48 -6.77 -0.02
N ARG A 131 25.41 -6.18 0.52
CA ARG A 131 25.39 -5.36 1.75
C ARG A 131 24.04 -5.56 2.46
N MET A 132 23.90 -5.06 3.68
CA MET A 132 22.60 -5.16 4.38
C MET A 132 21.58 -4.22 3.74
N SER A 133 20.32 -4.66 3.68
CA SER A 133 19.22 -3.75 3.35
C SER A 133 18.99 -2.75 4.49
N ALA A 134 18.33 -1.63 4.20
CA ALA A 134 18.02 -0.63 5.22
C ALA A 134 17.18 -1.20 6.36
N LEU A 135 16.19 -2.04 6.03
CA LEU A 135 15.37 -2.70 7.04
C LEU A 135 16.16 -3.69 7.91
N ALA A 136 17.17 -4.38 7.36
CA ALA A 136 17.99 -5.31 8.13
C ALA A 136 18.82 -4.60 9.22
N GLU A 137 19.22 -3.34 8.99
CA GLU A 137 19.95 -2.56 9.99
C GLU A 137 19.12 -2.33 11.27
N GLU A 138 17.80 -2.18 11.13
CA GLU A 138 16.86 -2.07 12.25
C GLU A 138 16.79 -3.34 13.11
N LEU A 139 17.24 -4.50 12.62
CA LEU A 139 17.37 -5.71 13.43
C LEU A 139 18.55 -5.63 14.40
N LEU A 140 19.62 -4.95 14.01
CA LEU A 140 20.90 -4.88 14.73
C LEU A 140 21.05 -3.60 15.56
N GLN A 141 20.15 -2.63 15.41
CA GLN A 141 20.25 -1.37 16.11
C GLN A 141 20.34 -1.58 17.63
N ASP A 142 21.26 -0.83 18.26
CA ASP A 142 21.59 -0.87 19.68
C ASP A 142 22.28 -2.15 20.20
N ILE A 143 22.73 -3.05 19.33
CA ILE A 143 23.43 -4.29 19.75
C ILE A 143 24.68 -4.03 20.61
N ASP A 144 25.38 -2.92 20.36
CA ASP A 144 26.57 -2.50 21.13
C ASP A 144 26.24 -1.95 22.54
N ALA A 145 24.96 -1.79 22.89
CA ALA A 145 24.50 -1.21 24.15
C ALA A 145 24.11 -2.28 25.19
N GLU A 146 24.79 -3.44 25.17
CA GLU A 146 24.56 -4.57 26.09
C GLU A 146 23.08 -5.03 26.11
N THR A 147 22.40 -4.98 24.96
CA THR A 147 20.95 -5.22 24.85
C THR A 147 20.56 -6.68 24.73
N VAL A 148 21.50 -7.56 24.39
CA VAL A 148 21.27 -8.98 24.14
C VAL A 148 22.25 -9.83 24.93
N GLU A 149 21.92 -11.11 25.07
CA GLU A 149 22.84 -12.09 25.65
C GLU A 149 23.88 -12.50 24.63
N TRP A 150 25.10 -12.68 25.10
CA TRP A 150 26.25 -13.09 24.32
C TRP A 150 26.66 -14.50 24.71
N GLN A 151 27.15 -15.25 23.74
CA GLN A 151 27.75 -16.57 23.93
C GLN A 151 29.11 -16.62 23.24
N ASP A 152 29.97 -17.49 23.74
CA ASP A 152 31.23 -17.81 23.07
C ASP A 152 30.96 -18.40 21.68
N ASN A 153 31.79 -18.05 20.71
CA ASN A 153 31.81 -18.71 19.41
C ASN A 153 32.41 -20.13 19.52
N PHE A 154 32.43 -20.87 18.41
CA PHE A 154 32.80 -22.30 18.40
C PHE A 154 34.22 -22.62 18.91
N ASP A 155 35.15 -21.65 18.90
CA ASP A 155 36.53 -21.80 19.41
C ASP A 155 36.82 -20.95 20.67
N ASN A 156 35.80 -20.34 21.26
CA ASN A 156 35.86 -19.47 22.44
C ASN A 156 36.82 -18.28 22.32
N THR A 157 37.07 -17.77 21.11
CA THR A 157 37.92 -16.59 20.87
C THR A 157 37.13 -15.30 20.67
N LEU A 158 35.86 -15.41 20.29
CA LEU A 158 34.97 -14.28 19.99
C LEU A 158 33.60 -14.48 20.67
N GLN A 159 32.83 -13.40 20.75
CA GLN A 159 31.44 -13.43 21.22
C GLN A 159 30.46 -13.31 20.04
N GLU A 160 29.37 -14.05 20.09
CA GLU A 160 28.22 -13.91 19.18
C GLU A 160 26.90 -13.72 19.94
N PRO A 161 25.94 -12.98 19.37
CA PRO A 161 24.66 -12.73 20.03
C PRO A 161 23.72 -13.93 19.92
N THR A 162 23.01 -14.28 21.00
CA THR A 162 22.02 -15.37 20.99
C THR A 162 20.74 -14.98 20.23
N CYS A 163 20.36 -13.69 20.28
CA CYS A 163 19.28 -13.08 19.50
C CYS A 163 19.66 -11.64 19.10
N LEU A 164 18.92 -11.06 18.17
CA LEU A 164 19.08 -9.64 17.80
C LEU A 164 18.12 -8.71 18.57
N PRO A 165 18.47 -7.43 18.79
CA PRO A 165 17.58 -6.44 19.40
C PRO A 165 16.23 -6.28 18.70
N ALA A 166 16.21 -6.44 17.37
CA ALA A 166 15.03 -6.54 16.50
C ALA A 166 13.96 -5.47 16.75
N LYS A 167 13.97 -4.35 16.02
CA LYS A 167 12.93 -3.31 16.13
C LYS A 167 11.58 -3.66 15.48
N PHE A 168 11.54 -4.67 14.62
CA PHE A 168 10.29 -5.15 14.00
C PHE A 168 10.17 -6.68 14.10
N PRO A 169 8.94 -7.23 14.10
CA PRO A 169 8.70 -8.66 14.27
C PRO A 169 8.96 -9.45 12.98
N ASN A 170 10.25 -9.65 12.66
CA ASN A 170 10.71 -10.30 11.43
C ASN A 170 10.18 -11.75 11.25
N LEU A 171 9.91 -12.47 12.36
CA LEU A 171 9.29 -13.81 12.32
C LEU A 171 7.97 -13.82 11.53
N LEU A 172 7.15 -12.77 11.67
CA LEU A 172 5.89 -12.64 10.93
C LEU A 172 6.10 -12.00 9.56
N VAL A 173 6.92 -10.95 9.49
CA VAL A 173 7.12 -10.18 8.25
C VAL A 173 7.68 -11.06 7.14
N ASN A 174 8.75 -11.80 7.43
CA ASN A 174 9.40 -12.66 6.45
C ASN A 174 9.04 -14.13 6.57
N GLY A 175 8.49 -14.57 7.70
CA GLY A 175 8.24 -15.98 7.95
C GLY A 175 9.54 -16.77 8.16
N SER A 176 9.40 -18.09 8.22
CA SER A 176 10.52 -19.02 8.29
C SER A 176 10.07 -20.40 7.85
N GLU A 177 10.98 -21.16 7.26
CA GLU A 177 10.74 -22.54 6.86
C GLU A 177 11.94 -23.39 7.25
N GLY A 178 11.72 -24.48 7.97
CA GLY A 178 12.76 -25.37 8.44
C GLY A 178 12.23 -26.73 8.87
N ILE A 179 13.02 -27.78 8.65
CA ILE A 179 12.70 -29.15 9.04
C ILE A 179 13.78 -29.61 10.00
N ALA A 180 13.35 -30.07 11.18
CA ALA A 180 14.21 -30.62 12.23
C ALA A 180 13.90 -32.11 12.43
N VAL A 181 14.64 -32.76 13.34
CA VAL A 181 14.34 -34.15 13.71
C VAL A 181 12.99 -34.21 14.43
N GLY A 182 11.98 -34.78 13.77
CA GLY A 182 10.63 -34.98 14.31
C GLY A 182 9.72 -33.74 14.32
N MET A 183 10.17 -32.60 13.78
CA MET A 183 9.44 -31.33 13.82
C MET A 183 9.64 -30.52 12.53
N ALA A 184 8.69 -29.65 12.21
CA ALA A 184 8.80 -28.72 11.10
C ALA A 184 8.25 -27.33 11.46
N CYS A 185 8.81 -26.30 10.85
CA CYS A 185 8.38 -24.92 10.92
C CYS A 185 8.09 -24.44 9.50
N LYS A 186 6.93 -23.81 9.32
CA LYS A 186 6.51 -23.21 8.06
C LYS A 186 5.57 -22.04 8.34
N ILE A 187 6.17 -20.90 8.67
CA ILE A 187 5.49 -19.65 9.00
C ILE A 187 5.39 -18.80 7.73
N PRO A 188 4.19 -18.38 7.30
CA PRO A 188 4.04 -17.56 6.11
C PRO A 188 4.46 -16.09 6.38
N PRO A 189 4.94 -15.36 5.35
CA PRO A 189 5.23 -13.93 5.45
C PRO A 189 3.95 -13.08 5.54
N HIS A 190 4.08 -11.87 6.07
CA HIS A 190 3.00 -10.92 6.29
C HIS A 190 3.40 -9.50 5.87
N ASN A 191 2.40 -8.65 5.65
CA ASN A 191 2.65 -7.26 5.33
C ASN A 191 3.17 -6.50 6.55
N LEU A 192 4.31 -5.82 6.41
CA LEU A 192 4.95 -5.09 7.51
C LEU A 192 4.03 -4.06 8.18
N SER A 193 3.31 -3.26 7.39
CA SER A 193 2.44 -2.20 7.92
C SER A 193 1.30 -2.75 8.77
N GLU A 194 0.75 -3.90 8.38
CA GLU A 194 -0.33 -4.56 9.12
C GLU A 194 0.14 -5.21 10.39
N VAL A 195 1.30 -5.89 10.34
CA VAL A 195 1.90 -6.45 11.53
C VAL A 195 2.21 -5.32 12.53
N CYS A 196 2.71 -4.16 12.05
CA CYS A 196 2.89 -2.97 12.88
C CYS A 196 1.56 -2.49 13.49
N ASN A 197 0.46 -2.44 12.72
CA ASN A 197 -0.85 -2.05 13.25
C ASN A 197 -1.34 -3.00 14.35
N GLY A 198 -1.21 -4.32 14.14
CA GLY A 198 -1.57 -5.34 15.14
C GLY A 198 -0.69 -5.24 16.39
N LEU A 199 0.61 -5.01 16.21
CA LEU A 199 1.56 -4.81 17.31
C LEU A 199 1.20 -3.57 18.15
N ILE A 200 0.91 -2.44 17.50
CA ILE A 200 0.48 -1.19 18.15
C ILE A 200 -0.83 -1.40 18.91
N HIS A 201 -1.80 -2.11 18.32
CA HIS A 201 -3.05 -2.44 18.99
C HIS A 201 -2.82 -3.25 20.27
N LEU A 202 -1.98 -4.29 20.18
CA LEU A 202 -1.64 -5.14 21.32
C LEU A 202 -0.89 -4.36 22.42
N ALA A 203 0.06 -3.50 22.04
CA ALA A 203 0.82 -2.66 22.96
C ALA A 203 -0.07 -1.63 23.69
N LYS A 204 -1.03 -1.00 22.97
CA LYS A 204 -1.99 -0.06 23.57
C LYS A 204 -2.97 -0.75 24.53
N ASN A 205 -3.22 -2.04 24.33
CA ASN A 205 -4.13 -2.85 25.16
C ASN A 205 -3.38 -3.89 26.03
N TRP A 206 -2.12 -3.61 26.40
CA TRP A 206 -1.21 -4.57 27.06
C TRP A 206 -1.76 -5.26 28.31
N LYS A 207 -2.59 -4.55 29.10
CA LYS A 207 -3.18 -5.07 30.34
C LYS A 207 -4.14 -6.23 30.10
N ILE A 208 -4.82 -6.25 28.95
CA ILE A 208 -5.80 -7.28 28.58
C ILE A 208 -5.27 -8.20 27.47
N ARG A 209 -3.96 -8.19 27.19
CA ARG A 209 -3.34 -8.92 26.08
C ARG A 209 -3.68 -10.41 26.03
N GLN A 210 -3.89 -11.04 27.18
CA GLN A 210 -4.26 -12.45 27.27
C GLN A 210 -5.70 -12.74 26.78
N ASN A 211 -6.55 -11.71 26.74
CA ASN A 211 -7.93 -11.79 26.24
C ASN A 211 -8.04 -11.38 24.77
N ILE A 212 -6.96 -10.84 24.17
CA ILE A 212 -6.95 -10.46 22.76
C ILE A 212 -6.81 -11.74 21.93
N THR A 213 -7.83 -12.02 21.13
CA THR A 213 -7.90 -13.23 20.32
C THR A 213 -7.27 -13.02 18.95
N ALA A 214 -7.04 -14.14 18.22
CA ALA A 214 -6.64 -14.07 16.82
C ALA A 214 -7.66 -13.29 15.97
N GLN A 215 -8.96 -13.36 16.30
CA GLN A 215 -10.01 -12.67 15.56
C GLN A 215 -9.92 -11.15 15.70
N ASP A 216 -9.62 -10.65 16.90
CA ASP A 216 -9.45 -9.22 17.16
C ASP A 216 -8.26 -8.65 16.37
N LEU A 217 -7.17 -9.43 16.28
CA LEU A 217 -5.98 -9.04 15.51
C LEU A 217 -6.20 -9.11 13.99
N MET A 218 -7.15 -9.91 13.51
CA MET A 218 -7.44 -10.03 12.07
C MET A 218 -8.06 -8.76 11.47
N GLU A 219 -8.58 -7.83 12.28
CA GLU A 219 -8.98 -6.50 11.81
C GLU A 219 -7.77 -5.69 11.30
N PHE A 220 -6.58 -5.96 11.85
CA PHE A 220 -5.34 -5.29 11.52
C PHE A 220 -4.43 -6.14 10.61
N ILE A 221 -4.41 -7.46 10.81
CA ILE A 221 -3.63 -8.46 10.07
C ILE A 221 -4.60 -9.45 9.42
N PRO A 222 -5.22 -9.11 8.28
CA PRO A 222 -6.28 -9.92 7.69
C PRO A 222 -5.81 -11.28 7.15
N GLY A 223 -4.51 -11.43 6.87
CA GLY A 223 -3.93 -12.67 6.37
C GLY A 223 -2.46 -12.52 5.95
N PRO A 224 -1.82 -13.60 5.51
CA PRO A 224 -0.48 -13.56 4.91
C PRO A 224 -0.36 -12.64 3.70
N ASP A 225 0.86 -12.18 3.43
CA ASP A 225 1.21 -11.39 2.24
C ASP A 225 2.48 -11.98 1.62
N PHE A 226 2.30 -12.73 0.55
CA PHE A 226 3.37 -13.45 -0.12
C PHE A 226 4.14 -12.56 -1.11
N PRO A 227 5.47 -12.72 -1.22
CA PRO A 227 6.28 -11.92 -2.13
C PRO A 227 5.92 -12.07 -3.61
N THR A 228 5.38 -13.23 -4.01
CA THR A 228 4.92 -13.54 -5.37
C THR A 228 3.50 -13.07 -5.66
N GLY A 229 2.81 -12.46 -4.69
CA GLY A 229 1.41 -12.04 -4.81
C GLY A 229 0.45 -13.23 -4.74
N GLY A 230 -0.40 -13.37 -5.74
CA GLY A 230 -1.41 -14.40 -5.88
C GLY A 230 -2.67 -14.12 -5.06
N ILE A 231 -3.54 -15.13 -5.05
CA ILE A 231 -4.82 -15.14 -4.35
C ILE A 231 -4.72 -16.11 -3.19
N ILE A 232 -5.26 -15.72 -2.03
CA ILE A 232 -5.56 -16.65 -0.93
C ILE A 232 -7.05 -16.64 -0.59
N TYR A 233 -7.54 -17.79 -0.17
CA TYR A 233 -8.93 -17.98 0.23
C TYR A 233 -9.04 -17.99 1.75
N ARG A 234 -9.92 -17.13 2.29
CA ARG A 234 -10.16 -16.99 3.73
C ARG A 234 -11.01 -18.12 4.26
N LYS A 235 -12.14 -18.41 3.61
CA LYS A 235 -13.03 -19.50 4.01
C LYS A 235 -12.95 -20.66 3.04
N ARG A 236 -13.15 -21.86 3.59
CA ARG A 236 -13.25 -23.10 2.86
C ARG A 236 -14.45 -23.89 3.37
N GLU A 237 -15.13 -24.59 2.46
CA GLU A 237 -16.15 -25.55 2.85
C GLU A 237 -15.50 -26.87 3.28
N GLU A 238 -15.69 -27.26 4.54
CA GLU A 238 -15.25 -28.54 5.07
C GLU A 238 -16.45 -29.26 5.70
N LYS A 239 -16.79 -30.44 5.16
CA LYS A 239 -17.91 -31.28 5.62
C LYS A 239 -19.25 -30.53 5.72
N GLY A 240 -19.53 -29.64 4.76
CA GLY A 240 -20.77 -28.84 4.72
C GLY A 240 -20.80 -27.65 5.67
N LYS A 241 -19.66 -27.25 6.25
CA LYS A 241 -19.53 -26.03 7.07
C LYS A 241 -18.44 -25.12 6.50
N GLU A 242 -18.71 -23.82 6.47
CA GLU A 242 -17.67 -22.82 6.17
C GLU A 242 -16.72 -22.68 7.37
N VAL A 243 -15.42 -22.84 7.13
CA VAL A 243 -14.36 -22.66 8.12
C VAL A 243 -13.43 -21.55 7.62
N ASP A 244 -13.14 -20.55 8.47
CA ASP A 244 -12.10 -19.55 8.21
C ASP A 244 -10.72 -20.18 8.47
N VAL A 245 -10.05 -20.58 7.39
CA VAL A 245 -8.78 -21.33 7.46
C VAL A 245 -7.61 -20.45 7.89
N ILE A 246 -7.71 -19.14 7.68
CA ILE A 246 -6.69 -18.17 8.13
C ILE A 246 -6.84 -17.97 9.65
N GLN A 247 -8.08 -17.77 10.12
CA GLN A 247 -8.36 -17.65 11.55
C GLN A 247 -7.93 -18.89 12.32
N GLN A 248 -8.20 -20.08 11.77
CA GLN A 248 -7.75 -21.34 12.37
C GLN A 248 -6.22 -21.39 12.49
N ALA A 249 -5.50 -21.06 11.40
CA ALA A 249 -4.05 -21.02 11.41
C ALA A 249 -3.49 -20.03 12.44
N TYR A 250 -4.12 -18.87 12.60
CA TYR A 250 -3.70 -17.87 13.59
C TYR A 250 -4.05 -18.22 15.03
N ARG A 251 -5.15 -18.95 15.26
CA ARG A 251 -5.55 -19.39 16.60
C ARG A 251 -4.70 -20.56 17.06
N ASP A 252 -4.54 -21.57 16.22
CA ASP A 252 -3.97 -22.86 16.60
C ASP A 252 -2.46 -22.94 16.29
N GLY A 253 -1.92 -21.97 15.55
CA GLY A 253 -0.55 -22.01 15.03
C GLY A 253 -0.35 -23.04 13.92
N GLN A 254 -1.42 -23.71 13.49
CA GLN A 254 -1.42 -24.74 12.46
C GLN A 254 -2.64 -24.60 11.56
N GLY A 255 -2.45 -24.76 10.24
CA GLY A 255 -3.55 -24.64 9.30
C GLY A 255 -3.14 -24.88 7.86
N LYS A 256 -4.09 -24.75 6.95
CA LYS A 256 -3.88 -24.93 5.51
C LYS A 256 -4.47 -23.74 4.78
N ILE A 257 -3.62 -22.99 4.08
CA ILE A 257 -4.01 -21.83 3.29
C ILE A 257 -3.93 -22.22 1.82
N ILE A 258 -5.01 -22.06 1.08
CA ILE A 258 -5.03 -22.33 -0.36
C ILE A 258 -4.52 -21.08 -1.07
N MET A 259 -3.53 -21.26 -1.93
CA MET A 259 -2.95 -20.23 -2.78
C MET A 259 -3.30 -20.51 -4.23
N GLN A 260 -3.51 -19.46 -5.01
CA GLN A 260 -3.76 -19.55 -6.44
C GLN A 260 -3.04 -18.42 -7.19
N GLY A 261 -2.56 -18.69 -8.40
CA GLY A 261 -2.06 -17.65 -9.29
C GLY A 261 -3.15 -16.68 -9.76
N ILE A 262 -2.76 -15.54 -10.31
CA ILE A 262 -3.70 -14.58 -10.92
C ILE A 262 -3.80 -14.86 -12.42
N ILE A 263 -5.03 -15.09 -12.88
CA ILE A 263 -5.35 -15.36 -14.29
C ILE A 263 -6.29 -14.27 -14.82
N SER A 264 -6.06 -13.85 -16.07
CA SER A 264 -6.96 -12.98 -16.83
C SER A 264 -7.23 -13.56 -18.22
N GLY A 265 -8.30 -13.12 -18.87
CA GLY A 265 -8.67 -13.56 -20.22
C GLY A 265 -8.35 -12.50 -21.26
N GLU A 266 -7.85 -12.91 -22.43
CA GLU A 266 -7.68 -12.06 -23.62
C GLU A 266 -8.39 -12.67 -24.83
N ASP A 267 -8.80 -11.82 -25.77
CA ASP A 267 -9.27 -12.23 -27.10
C ASP A 267 -8.10 -12.69 -28.00
N ILE A 268 -8.38 -13.00 -29.27
CA ILE A 268 -7.34 -13.47 -30.20
C ILE A 268 -6.36 -12.35 -30.62
N ALA A 269 -6.78 -11.09 -30.52
CA ALA A 269 -5.99 -9.91 -30.81
C ALA A 269 -5.15 -9.44 -29.61
N GLY A 270 -5.31 -10.08 -28.44
CA GLY A 270 -4.60 -9.73 -27.21
C GLY A 270 -5.28 -8.64 -26.37
N ASN A 271 -6.55 -8.31 -26.65
CA ASN A 271 -7.28 -7.36 -25.82
C ASN A 271 -7.87 -8.08 -24.59
N PRO A 272 -7.81 -7.48 -23.38
CA PRO A 272 -8.48 -8.03 -22.21
C PRO A 272 -9.98 -8.20 -22.43
N VAL A 273 -10.54 -9.33 -22.00
CA VAL A 273 -11.99 -9.58 -22.04
C VAL A 273 -12.59 -9.65 -20.64
N SER A 274 -13.77 -9.06 -20.47
CA SER A 274 -14.46 -9.07 -19.17
C SER A 274 -15.13 -10.40 -18.84
N GLU A 275 -15.43 -11.21 -19.86
CA GLU A 275 -16.08 -12.51 -19.71
C GLU A 275 -15.12 -13.62 -20.17
N LEU A 276 -14.81 -14.54 -19.25
CA LEU A 276 -13.86 -15.61 -19.54
C LEU A 276 -14.35 -16.55 -20.65
N GLU A 277 -15.66 -16.65 -20.89
CA GLU A 277 -16.25 -17.40 -22.02
C GLU A 277 -15.77 -16.89 -23.39
N SER A 278 -15.53 -15.58 -23.49
CA SER A 278 -15.05 -14.94 -24.71
C SER A 278 -13.52 -15.02 -24.86
N ALA A 279 -12.81 -15.49 -23.82
CA ALA A 279 -11.36 -15.56 -23.83
C ALA A 279 -10.87 -16.63 -24.82
N ARG A 280 -9.88 -16.24 -25.61
CA ARG A 280 -9.10 -17.14 -26.49
C ARG A 280 -7.69 -17.36 -25.97
N ARG A 281 -7.25 -16.54 -25.02
CA ARG A 281 -6.00 -16.71 -24.28
C ARG A 281 -6.24 -16.55 -22.79
N LEU A 282 -5.60 -17.39 -21.99
CA LEU A 282 -5.50 -17.22 -20.55
C LEU A 282 -4.10 -16.70 -20.23
N ILE A 283 -4.03 -15.65 -19.43
CA ILE A 283 -2.79 -14.96 -19.07
C ILE A 283 -2.56 -15.12 -17.59
N ILE A 284 -1.50 -15.82 -17.20
CA ILE A 284 -1.06 -15.93 -15.81
C ILE A 284 -0.04 -14.82 -15.56
N THR A 285 -0.32 -13.99 -14.56
CA THR A 285 0.50 -12.83 -14.20
C THR A 285 1.21 -12.98 -12.86
N GLU A 286 0.71 -13.88 -12.00
CA GLU A 286 1.28 -14.18 -10.69
C GLU A 286 1.10 -15.67 -10.40
N ILE A 287 2.04 -16.27 -9.68
CA ILE A 287 2.01 -17.70 -9.31
C ILE A 287 2.04 -17.89 -7.78
N PRO A 288 1.56 -19.04 -7.27
CA PRO A 288 1.63 -19.34 -5.85
C PRO A 288 3.05 -19.29 -5.28
N TYR A 289 3.16 -18.92 -4.02
CA TYR A 289 4.44 -18.82 -3.32
C TYR A 289 5.15 -20.18 -3.17
N GLY A 290 6.48 -20.17 -3.33
CA GLY A 290 7.30 -21.38 -3.27
C GLY A 290 7.22 -22.27 -4.50
N LEU A 291 6.60 -21.80 -5.59
CA LEU A 291 6.54 -22.50 -6.88
C LEU A 291 7.64 -22.00 -7.83
N ASN A 292 8.27 -22.93 -8.52
CA ASN A 292 9.18 -22.65 -9.63
C ASN A 292 8.39 -22.48 -10.94
N LYS A 293 8.65 -21.39 -11.69
CA LYS A 293 7.93 -21.07 -12.94
C LYS A 293 8.13 -22.15 -14.02
N SER A 294 9.36 -22.61 -14.22
CA SER A 294 9.70 -23.65 -15.20
C SER A 294 9.02 -24.99 -14.91
N THR A 295 8.90 -25.35 -13.62
CA THR A 295 8.15 -26.54 -13.19
C THR A 295 6.67 -26.43 -13.54
N LEU A 296 6.06 -25.25 -13.33
CA LEU A 296 4.66 -25.02 -13.70
C LEU A 296 4.46 -25.14 -15.21
N LEU A 297 5.32 -24.51 -16.01
CA LEU A 297 5.27 -24.59 -17.47
C LEU A 297 5.39 -26.04 -17.96
N THR A 298 6.28 -26.82 -17.35
CA THR A 298 6.46 -28.25 -17.66
C THR A 298 5.20 -29.05 -17.33
N GLN A 299 4.58 -28.83 -16.16
CA GLN A 299 3.32 -29.48 -15.79
C GLN A 299 2.19 -29.19 -16.79
N ILE A 300 2.09 -27.93 -17.25
CA ILE A 300 1.07 -27.53 -18.24
C ILE A 300 1.35 -28.18 -19.59
N ALA A 301 2.61 -28.13 -20.06
CA ALA A 301 3.01 -28.68 -21.35
C ALA A 301 2.83 -30.20 -21.42
N ASP A 302 3.29 -30.93 -20.41
CA ASP A 302 3.12 -32.39 -20.32
C ASP A 302 1.65 -32.77 -20.12
N GLY A 303 0.91 -31.96 -19.36
CA GLY A 303 -0.53 -32.11 -19.17
C GLY A 303 -1.28 -32.00 -20.49
N ALA A 304 -0.96 -31.01 -21.32
CA ALA A 304 -1.54 -30.83 -22.65
C ALA A 304 -1.13 -31.95 -23.61
N ARG A 305 0.17 -32.29 -23.67
CA ARG A 305 0.71 -33.33 -24.57
C ARG A 305 0.13 -34.71 -24.30
N ASN A 306 -0.03 -35.07 -23.04
CA ASN A 306 -0.52 -36.39 -22.62
C ASN A 306 -2.07 -36.45 -22.53
N GLY A 307 -2.78 -35.41 -22.98
CA GLY A 307 -4.24 -35.34 -22.95
C GLY A 307 -4.85 -35.21 -21.56
N LYS A 308 -4.04 -35.00 -20.51
CA LYS A 308 -4.52 -34.75 -19.14
C LYS A 308 -5.21 -33.39 -19.02
N ILE A 309 -4.74 -32.37 -19.73
CA ILE A 309 -5.34 -31.03 -19.80
C ILE A 309 -5.82 -30.82 -21.23
N GLN A 310 -7.12 -30.68 -21.41
CA GLN A 310 -7.71 -30.47 -22.73
C GLN A 310 -7.88 -28.99 -23.05
N GLY A 311 -7.94 -28.67 -24.35
CA GLY A 311 -8.26 -27.32 -24.82
C GLY A 311 -7.11 -26.33 -24.85
N ILE A 312 -5.87 -26.78 -24.66
CA ILE A 312 -4.67 -25.96 -24.83
C ILE A 312 -4.06 -26.26 -26.19
N SER A 313 -3.88 -25.23 -27.00
CA SER A 313 -3.26 -25.31 -28.33
C SER A 313 -1.82 -24.82 -28.35
N ASP A 314 -1.48 -23.87 -27.48
CA ASP A 314 -0.14 -23.29 -27.38
C ASP A 314 0.12 -22.77 -25.96
N LEU A 315 1.38 -22.77 -25.55
CA LEU A 315 1.88 -22.28 -24.26
C LEU A 315 3.15 -21.47 -24.51
N ARG A 316 3.16 -20.21 -24.13
CA ARG A 316 4.31 -19.31 -24.27
C ARG A 316 4.62 -18.59 -22.97
N ASP A 317 5.89 -18.35 -22.73
CA ASP A 317 6.36 -17.45 -21.68
C ASP A 317 6.78 -16.13 -22.33
N GLU A 318 5.98 -15.09 -22.10
CA GLU A 318 6.19 -13.72 -22.58
C GLU A 318 6.64 -12.82 -21.41
N SER A 319 7.21 -13.40 -20.33
CA SER A 319 7.72 -12.64 -19.18
C SER A 319 8.94 -11.80 -19.57
N ASP A 320 8.99 -10.58 -19.05
CA ASP A 320 10.09 -9.63 -19.27
C ASP A 320 10.45 -8.86 -17.99
N TYR A 321 11.18 -7.75 -18.12
CA TYR A 321 11.56 -6.91 -16.98
C TYR A 321 10.37 -6.13 -16.37
N GLU A 322 9.23 -6.03 -17.07
CA GLU A 322 8.01 -5.37 -16.60
C GLU A 322 7.12 -6.32 -15.78
N GLY A 323 7.25 -7.63 -15.99
CA GLY A 323 6.64 -8.62 -15.11
C GLY A 323 6.47 -10.01 -15.73
N MET A 324 5.86 -10.89 -14.94
CA MET A 324 5.54 -12.25 -15.37
C MET A 324 4.33 -12.25 -16.30
N ARG A 325 4.43 -12.96 -17.43
CA ARG A 325 3.33 -13.14 -18.39
C ARG A 325 3.42 -14.51 -19.06
N ILE A 326 2.64 -15.47 -18.56
CA ILE A 326 2.52 -16.79 -19.20
C ILE A 326 1.21 -16.81 -20.01
N VAL A 327 1.31 -17.12 -21.30
CA VAL A 327 0.19 -17.10 -22.25
C VAL A 327 -0.20 -18.52 -22.64
N ILE A 328 -1.45 -18.87 -22.38
CA ILE A 328 -2.04 -20.16 -22.74
C ILE A 328 -3.11 -19.92 -23.81
N THR A 329 -2.91 -20.43 -25.01
CA THR A 329 -3.87 -20.25 -26.12
C THR A 329 -4.87 -21.39 -26.14
N ILE A 330 -6.15 -21.04 -26.13
CA ILE A 330 -7.25 -22.01 -26.10
C ILE A 330 -7.56 -22.53 -27.51
N THR A 331 -7.67 -23.86 -27.64
CA THR A 331 -8.03 -24.53 -28.89
C THR A 331 -9.39 -24.03 -29.40
N ARG A 332 -9.50 -23.81 -30.71
CA ARG A 332 -10.76 -23.38 -31.35
C ARG A 332 -11.90 -24.35 -31.00
N GLY A 333 -13.03 -23.82 -30.54
CA GLY A 333 -14.20 -24.60 -30.13
C GLY A 333 -14.17 -25.08 -28.67
N TYR A 334 -13.04 -24.93 -27.96
CA TYR A 334 -12.95 -25.20 -26.54
C TYR A 334 -13.31 -23.95 -25.72
N ARG A 335 -13.86 -24.15 -24.51
CA ARG A 335 -14.25 -23.07 -23.60
C ARG A 335 -13.13 -22.78 -22.61
N ALA A 336 -12.71 -21.53 -22.52
CA ALA A 336 -11.62 -21.13 -21.61
C ALA A 336 -11.91 -21.44 -20.12
N PRO A 337 -13.14 -21.31 -19.60
CA PRO A 337 -13.46 -21.72 -18.23
C PRO A 337 -13.13 -23.18 -17.92
N GLN A 338 -13.43 -24.10 -18.85
CA GLN A 338 -13.15 -25.53 -18.69
C GLN A 338 -11.65 -25.84 -18.73
N ALA A 339 -10.89 -25.09 -19.54
CA ALA A 339 -9.43 -25.21 -19.57
C ALA A 339 -8.83 -24.68 -18.25
N LEU A 340 -9.34 -23.55 -17.74
CA LEU A 340 -8.91 -22.97 -16.47
C LEU A 340 -9.19 -23.89 -15.28
N GLU A 341 -10.38 -24.49 -15.21
CA GLU A 341 -10.71 -25.48 -14.17
C GLU A 341 -9.71 -26.65 -14.16
N GLN A 342 -9.34 -27.16 -15.34
CA GLN A 342 -8.34 -28.22 -15.45
C GLN A 342 -6.93 -27.74 -15.06
N LEU A 343 -6.54 -26.52 -15.43
CA LEU A 343 -5.27 -25.93 -15.01
C LEU A 343 -5.20 -25.84 -13.47
N LEU A 344 -6.25 -25.33 -12.83
CA LEU A 344 -6.30 -25.18 -11.38
C LEU A 344 -6.34 -26.52 -10.64
N SER A 345 -6.99 -27.55 -11.20
CA SER A 345 -7.11 -28.86 -10.55
C SER A 345 -5.92 -29.80 -10.80
N LYS A 346 -5.21 -29.64 -11.93
CA LYS A 346 -4.17 -30.60 -12.38
C LYS A 346 -2.76 -30.04 -12.35
N THR A 347 -2.56 -28.78 -11.97
CA THR A 347 -1.24 -28.14 -11.90
C THR A 347 -1.03 -27.44 -10.55
N SER A 348 0.20 -27.05 -10.27
CA SER A 348 0.54 -26.28 -9.06
C SER A 348 0.12 -24.81 -9.11
N LEU A 349 -0.58 -24.36 -10.17
CA LEU A 349 -1.16 -23.01 -10.26
C LEU A 349 -2.16 -22.73 -9.13
N LYS A 350 -2.72 -23.79 -8.55
CA LYS A 350 -3.41 -23.78 -7.26
C LYS A 350 -2.70 -24.77 -6.33
N SER A 351 -2.34 -24.33 -5.14
CA SER A 351 -1.58 -25.15 -4.19
C SER A 351 -1.98 -24.87 -2.75
N THR A 352 -1.58 -25.75 -1.83
CA THR A 352 -1.84 -25.59 -0.40
C THR A 352 -0.56 -25.25 0.34
N TYR A 353 -0.57 -24.16 1.10
CA TYR A 353 0.46 -23.83 2.07
C TYR A 353 0.09 -24.37 3.45
N GLY A 354 0.85 -25.36 3.93
CA GLY A 354 0.69 -25.91 5.29
C GLY A 354 1.38 -25.03 6.32
N VAL A 355 0.61 -24.26 7.08
CA VAL A 355 1.11 -23.39 8.15
C VAL A 355 1.47 -24.24 9.35
N ILE A 356 2.72 -24.09 9.83
CA ILE A 356 3.19 -24.67 11.09
C ILE A 356 4.03 -23.61 11.81
N SER A 357 3.40 -22.87 12.70
CA SER A 357 4.01 -21.80 13.49
C SER A 357 4.75 -22.37 14.69
N LEU A 358 5.94 -22.93 14.44
CA LEU A 358 6.83 -23.48 15.45
C LEU A 358 8.11 -22.65 15.52
N ALA A 359 8.49 -22.17 16.70
CA ALA A 359 9.74 -21.43 16.92
C ALA A 359 10.33 -21.74 18.31
N LEU A 360 11.57 -21.33 18.54
CA LEU A 360 12.21 -21.46 19.85
C LEU A 360 11.77 -20.33 20.77
N VAL A 361 11.23 -20.68 21.93
CA VAL A 361 10.92 -19.77 23.03
C VAL A 361 11.79 -20.17 24.22
N ASN A 362 12.70 -19.30 24.63
CA ASN A 362 13.70 -19.59 25.67
C ASN A 362 14.50 -20.89 25.40
N GLY A 363 14.80 -21.16 24.12
CA GLY A 363 15.58 -22.33 23.71
C GLY A 363 14.79 -23.64 23.58
N GLU A 364 13.47 -23.62 23.76
CA GLU A 364 12.59 -24.79 23.59
C GLU A 364 11.57 -24.58 22.45
N PRO A 365 11.27 -25.61 21.64
CA PRO A 365 10.27 -25.50 20.58
C PRO A 365 8.85 -25.34 21.13
N ASP A 366 8.13 -24.33 20.66
CA ASP A 366 6.74 -24.05 21.05
C ASP A 366 5.87 -23.69 19.83
N TYR A 367 4.60 -24.11 19.86
CA TYR A 367 3.61 -23.78 18.83
C TYR A 367 2.96 -22.43 19.15
N LEU A 368 3.04 -21.50 18.21
CA LEU A 368 2.69 -20.11 18.46
C LEU A 368 1.46 -19.68 17.67
N SER A 369 0.45 -19.19 18.39
CA SER A 369 -0.66 -18.43 17.83
C SER A 369 -0.23 -17.00 17.48
N LEU A 370 -0.98 -16.31 16.62
CA LEU A 370 -0.69 -14.92 16.24
C LEU A 370 -0.59 -13.97 17.45
N PRO A 371 -1.53 -13.97 18.42
CA PRO A 371 -1.40 -13.16 19.64
C PRO A 371 -0.13 -13.49 20.44
N ARG A 372 0.24 -14.78 20.50
CA ARG A 372 1.43 -15.23 21.24
C ARG A 372 2.71 -14.72 20.60
N ILE A 373 2.84 -14.78 19.28
CA ILE A 373 4.02 -14.25 18.55
C ILE A 373 4.20 -12.76 18.84
N LEU A 374 3.15 -11.96 18.70
CA LEU A 374 3.23 -10.52 18.96
C LEU A 374 3.53 -10.21 20.43
N THR A 375 2.97 -10.99 21.36
CA THR A 375 3.25 -10.83 22.79
C THR A 375 4.72 -11.08 23.11
N LEU A 376 5.29 -12.19 22.61
CA LEU A 376 6.70 -12.52 22.80
C LEU A 376 7.62 -11.45 22.22
N PHE A 377 7.27 -10.88 21.06
CA PHE A 377 8.02 -9.79 20.47
C PHE A 377 7.99 -8.52 21.35
N ILE A 378 6.82 -8.12 21.88
CA ILE A 378 6.74 -6.97 22.79
C ILE A 378 7.53 -7.23 24.08
N GLU A 379 7.44 -8.42 24.66
CA GLU A 379 8.21 -8.80 25.85
C GLU A 379 9.71 -8.65 25.61
N HIS A 380 10.20 -9.13 24.46
CA HIS A 380 11.59 -8.94 24.02
C HIS A 380 11.96 -7.46 23.87
N ARG A 381 11.12 -6.66 23.19
CA ARG A 381 11.35 -5.21 23.03
C ARG A 381 11.41 -4.49 24.38
N LEU A 382 10.55 -4.85 25.33
CA LEU A 382 10.56 -4.25 26.66
C LEU A 382 11.87 -4.56 27.40
N ASP A 383 12.39 -5.79 27.30
CA ASP A 383 13.68 -6.16 27.88
C ASP A 383 14.84 -5.39 27.23
N VAL A 384 14.88 -5.34 25.89
CA VAL A 384 15.87 -4.57 25.13
C VAL A 384 15.85 -3.09 25.52
N ILE A 385 14.66 -2.49 25.63
CA ILE A 385 14.50 -1.09 26.06
C ILE A 385 15.05 -0.91 27.48
N VAL A 386 14.77 -1.83 28.40
CA VAL A 386 15.32 -1.77 29.77
C VAL A 386 16.84 -1.80 29.75
N LYS A 387 17.44 -2.74 29.02
CA LYS A 387 18.90 -2.91 28.93
C LYS A 387 19.58 -1.69 28.30
N ARG A 388 19.11 -1.24 27.13
CA ARG A 388 19.57 -0.01 26.46
C ARG A 388 19.46 1.22 27.36
N THR A 389 18.33 1.36 28.07
CA THR A 389 18.08 2.49 28.96
C THR A 389 19.02 2.47 30.17
N ARG A 390 19.30 1.30 30.76
CA ARG A 390 20.28 1.15 31.85
C ARG A 390 21.70 1.45 31.38
N TYR A 391 22.07 0.96 30.19
CA TYR A 391 23.37 1.24 29.58
C TYR A 391 23.56 2.74 29.36
N GLU A 392 22.58 3.40 28.75
CA GLU A 392 22.63 4.86 28.57
C GLU A 392 22.67 5.57 29.93
N LEU A 393 21.81 5.20 30.89
CA LEU A 393 21.75 5.81 32.21
C LEU A 393 23.10 5.77 32.91
N LYS A 394 23.75 4.60 32.98
CA LYS A 394 25.08 4.42 33.58
C LYS A 394 26.12 5.36 32.94
N LYS A 395 26.13 5.47 31.62
CA LYS A 395 27.06 6.34 30.88
C LYS A 395 26.79 7.83 31.15
N ARG A 396 25.51 8.23 31.23
CA ARG A 396 25.10 9.61 31.50
C ARG A 396 25.37 10.01 32.95
N GLU A 397 25.11 9.13 33.91
CA GLU A 397 25.40 9.34 35.34
C GLU A 397 26.91 9.48 35.57
N ALA A 398 27.72 8.58 35.01
CA ALA A 398 29.18 8.68 35.07
C ALA A 398 29.67 10.02 34.46
N ARG A 399 29.09 10.44 33.33
CA ARG A 399 29.44 11.73 32.72
C ARG A 399 29.00 12.93 33.57
N LEU A 400 27.80 12.90 34.13
CA LEU A 400 27.29 13.96 35.01
C LEU A 400 28.18 14.10 36.24
N HIS A 401 28.58 12.98 36.86
CA HIS A 401 29.50 12.95 37.99
C HIS A 401 30.82 13.67 37.68
N ILE A 402 31.41 13.43 36.50
CA ILE A 402 32.61 14.13 36.06
C ILE A 402 32.36 15.63 35.84
N VAL A 403 31.27 16.00 35.17
CA VAL A 403 30.94 17.41 34.89
C VAL A 403 30.71 18.20 36.18
N GLU A 404 30.07 17.62 37.18
CA GLU A 404 29.90 18.23 38.50
C GLU A 404 31.24 18.46 39.22
N GLY A 405 32.16 17.50 39.13
CA GLY A 405 33.53 17.64 39.64
C GLY A 405 34.30 18.77 38.96
N LEU A 406 34.22 18.86 37.63
CA LEU A 406 34.85 19.93 36.86
C LEU A 406 34.28 21.30 37.19
N LEU A 407 32.95 21.44 37.29
CA LEU A 407 32.31 22.70 37.67
C LEU A 407 32.73 23.14 39.08
N LYS A 408 32.77 22.21 40.03
CA LYS A 408 33.25 22.46 41.40
C LYS A 408 34.71 22.90 41.43
N ALA A 409 35.56 22.29 40.61
CA ALA A 409 36.96 22.69 40.47
C ALA A 409 37.12 24.09 39.84
N LEU A 410 36.28 24.43 38.85
CA LEU A 410 36.26 25.75 38.24
C LEU A 410 35.78 26.84 39.20
N ASP A 411 34.89 26.51 40.14
CA ASP A 411 34.44 27.43 41.21
C ASP A 411 35.53 27.70 42.25
N ALA A 412 36.47 26.76 42.44
CA ALA A 412 37.55 26.84 43.41
C ALA A 412 38.94 26.79 42.74
N ILE A 413 39.11 27.43 41.58
CA ILE A 413 40.28 27.20 40.71
C ILE A 413 41.61 27.59 41.37
N ASP A 414 41.66 28.68 42.14
CA ASP A 414 42.88 29.11 42.83
C ASP A 414 43.31 28.10 43.89
N GLU A 415 42.35 27.49 44.59
CA GLU A 415 42.61 26.43 45.57
C GLU A 415 43.09 25.14 44.88
N VAL A 416 42.48 24.77 43.75
CA VAL A 416 42.91 23.64 42.92
C VAL A 416 44.36 23.82 42.46
N ILE A 417 44.72 24.99 41.93
CA ILE A 417 46.09 25.30 41.48
C ILE A 417 47.07 25.23 42.65
N LYS A 418 46.69 25.77 43.82
CA LYS A 418 47.53 25.72 45.03
C LYS A 418 47.77 24.28 45.49
N ILE A 419 46.73 23.45 45.51
CA ILE A 419 46.85 22.02 45.88
C ILE A 419 47.77 21.29 44.90
N ILE A 420 47.61 21.50 43.60
CA ILE A 420 48.43 20.85 42.57
C ILE A 420 49.90 21.29 42.70
N ARG A 421 50.17 22.59 42.81
CA ARG A 421 51.54 23.14 42.93
C ARG A 421 52.27 22.73 44.21
N SER A 422 51.53 22.49 45.30
CA SER A 422 52.11 22.07 46.59
C SER A 422 52.28 20.55 46.72
N SER A 423 51.76 19.77 45.76
CA SER A 423 51.86 18.32 45.76
C SER A 423 53.14 17.86 45.06
N ARG A 424 53.75 16.76 45.55
CA ARG A 424 55.05 16.27 45.04
C ARG A 424 54.92 15.54 43.69
N ASN A 425 53.78 14.92 43.44
CA ASN A 425 53.49 14.14 42.23
C ASN A 425 51.98 14.04 41.99
N THR A 426 51.59 13.41 40.87
CA THR A 426 50.19 13.27 40.45
C THR A 426 49.32 12.54 41.48
N ASP A 427 49.83 11.47 42.11
CA ASP A 427 49.05 10.69 43.07
C ASP A 427 48.79 11.45 44.39
N THR A 428 49.78 12.21 44.86
CA THR A 428 49.61 13.10 46.03
C THR A 428 48.66 14.26 45.70
N ALA A 429 48.74 14.83 44.50
CA ALA A 429 47.79 15.86 44.04
C ALA A 429 46.35 15.32 43.99
N ARG A 430 46.16 14.13 43.41
CA ARG A 430 44.85 13.46 43.33
C ARG A 430 44.27 13.24 44.73
N SER A 431 45.07 12.67 45.64
CA SER A 431 44.66 12.40 47.02
C SER A 431 44.28 13.67 47.78
N ASN A 432 45.03 14.76 47.58
CA ASN A 432 44.77 16.04 48.22
C ASN A 432 43.50 16.72 47.66
N LEU A 433 43.29 16.68 46.35
CA LEU A 433 42.06 17.18 45.70
C LEU A 433 40.82 16.43 46.20
N MET A 434 40.90 15.09 46.29
CA MET A 434 39.82 14.26 46.83
C MET A 434 39.46 14.66 48.27
N LYS A 435 40.47 14.81 49.14
CA LYS A 435 40.24 15.17 50.55
C LYS A 435 39.67 16.58 50.72
N LYS A 436 40.24 17.57 50.03
CA LYS A 436 39.87 18.98 50.20
C LYS A 436 38.53 19.33 49.57
N LEU A 437 38.31 18.87 48.33
CA LEU A 437 37.11 19.20 47.57
C LEU A 437 36.03 18.11 47.67
N ARG A 438 36.23 17.06 48.47
CA ARG A 438 35.31 15.92 48.62
C ARG A 438 34.92 15.34 47.27
N LEU A 439 35.93 15.02 46.46
CA LEU A 439 35.78 14.52 45.09
C LEU A 439 36.03 13.01 45.05
N SER A 440 35.42 12.31 44.09
CA SER A 440 35.82 10.93 43.78
C SER A 440 37.19 10.89 43.10
N GLN A 441 37.80 9.70 43.07
CA GLN A 441 39.06 9.48 42.36
C GLN A 441 38.96 9.82 40.86
N GLU A 442 37.84 9.49 40.24
CA GLU A 442 37.57 9.76 38.82
C GLU A 442 37.43 11.27 38.56
N GLN A 443 36.71 11.99 39.42
CA GLN A 443 36.59 13.46 39.34
C GLN A 443 37.96 14.13 39.51
N ALA A 444 38.73 13.72 40.52
CA ALA A 444 40.06 14.27 40.78
C ALA A 444 41.01 14.02 39.60
N THR A 445 40.94 12.84 38.98
CA THR A 445 41.73 12.52 37.77
C THR A 445 41.30 13.40 36.59
N ALA A 446 40.00 13.55 36.33
CA ALA A 446 39.51 14.42 35.26
C ALA A 446 39.88 15.90 35.44
N ILE A 447 40.02 16.37 36.69
CA ILE A 447 40.50 17.73 37.00
C ILE A 447 42.00 17.85 36.71
N LEU A 448 42.81 16.84 37.04
CA LEU A 448 44.24 16.84 36.73
C LEU A 448 44.50 16.79 35.22
N ASP A 449 43.63 16.11 34.47
CA ASP A 449 43.68 16.04 33.00
C ASP A 449 43.09 17.28 32.30
N MET A 450 42.61 18.26 33.07
CA MET A 450 41.98 19.47 32.54
C MET A 450 43.01 20.40 31.90
N GLN A 451 42.73 20.80 30.66
CA GLN A 451 43.55 21.78 29.93
C GLN A 451 43.19 23.22 30.32
N LEU A 452 44.19 24.11 30.39
CA LEU A 452 44.02 25.53 30.77
C LEU A 452 42.95 26.29 29.96
N ARG A 453 42.75 25.93 28.68
CA ARG A 453 41.69 26.54 27.84
C ARG A 453 40.28 26.39 28.41
N ARG A 454 40.02 25.36 29.25
CA ARG A 454 38.71 25.12 29.86
C ARG A 454 38.33 26.13 30.95
N LEU A 455 39.27 26.99 31.36
CA LEU A 455 39.03 28.07 32.32
C LEU A 455 38.27 29.26 31.71
N ALA A 456 38.16 29.35 30.38
CA ALA A 456 37.42 30.41 29.72
C ALA A 456 35.93 30.41 30.08
N ALA A 457 35.33 31.59 30.22
CA ALA A 457 33.92 31.74 30.62
C ALA A 457 32.93 30.98 29.70
N LEU A 458 33.22 30.92 28.40
CA LEU A 458 32.41 30.19 27.43
C LEU A 458 32.43 28.67 27.68
N GLU A 459 33.59 28.11 28.03
CA GLU A 459 33.74 26.67 28.32
C GLU A 459 33.02 26.27 29.60
N ARG A 460 33.05 27.13 30.62
CA ARG A 460 32.23 26.96 31.82
C ARG A 460 30.73 26.95 31.50
N LYS A 461 30.25 27.87 30.65
CA LYS A 461 28.84 27.91 30.22
C LYS A 461 28.44 26.64 29.45
N LYS A 462 29.33 26.10 28.61
CA LYS A 462 29.11 24.81 27.93
C LYS A 462 28.95 23.66 28.93
N LEU A 463 29.81 23.59 29.95
CA LEU A 463 29.69 22.56 31.00
C LEU A 463 28.39 22.68 31.82
N ASP A 464 27.94 23.90 32.14
CA ASP A 464 26.66 24.10 32.83
C ASP A 464 25.46 23.66 31.96
N THR A 465 25.53 23.93 30.66
CA THR A 465 24.51 23.50 29.69
C THR A 465 24.50 21.97 29.57
N GLU A 466 25.67 21.35 29.41
CA GLU A 466 25.85 19.90 29.40
C GLU A 466 25.29 19.26 30.69
N ARG A 467 25.57 19.83 31.87
CA ARG A 467 25.02 19.37 33.15
C ARG A 467 23.49 19.35 33.14
N LYS A 468 22.86 20.43 32.68
CA LYS A 468 21.38 20.55 32.63
C LYS A 468 20.78 19.53 31.67
N GLU A 469 21.40 19.31 30.51
CA GLU A 469 20.96 18.32 29.53
C GLU A 469 21.10 16.89 30.07
N LEU A 470 22.25 16.56 30.67
CA LEU A 470 22.50 15.27 31.31
C LEU A 470 21.48 15.00 32.42
N ALA A 471 21.25 15.96 33.32
CA ALA A 471 20.27 15.83 34.40
C ALA A 471 18.85 15.62 33.86
N ARG A 472 18.47 16.33 32.78
CA ARG A 472 17.16 16.13 32.12
C ARG A 472 17.05 14.74 31.50
N ARG A 473 18.09 14.28 30.81
CA ARG A 473 18.11 12.95 30.19
C ARG A 473 18.08 11.84 31.22
N ILE A 474 18.88 11.93 32.29
CA ILE A 474 18.87 10.99 33.43
C ILE A 474 17.46 10.92 34.03
N LYS A 475 16.83 12.06 34.33
CA LYS A 475 15.46 12.10 34.85
C LYS A 475 14.47 11.38 33.92
N TYR A 476 14.59 11.56 32.61
CA TYR A 476 13.78 10.83 31.63
C TYR A 476 14.05 9.31 31.67
N LEU A 477 15.32 8.90 31.61
CA LEU A 477 15.72 7.48 31.61
C LEU A 477 15.28 6.77 32.89
N THR A 478 15.46 7.38 34.07
CA THR A 478 14.98 6.84 35.35
C THR A 478 13.46 6.68 35.34
N ALA A 479 12.73 7.66 34.81
CA ALA A 479 11.28 7.59 34.71
C ALA A 479 10.80 6.51 33.71
N LEU A 480 11.56 6.25 32.64
CA LEU A 480 11.29 5.20 31.68
C LEU A 480 11.51 3.80 32.28
N LEU A 481 12.57 3.61 33.08
CA LEU A 481 12.82 2.37 33.82
C LEU A 481 11.74 2.08 34.87
N ALA A 482 11.21 3.12 35.52
CA ALA A 482 10.18 2.97 36.55
C ALA A 482 8.78 2.65 36.01
N SER A 483 8.51 2.86 34.72
CA SER A 483 7.14 2.77 34.17
C SER A 483 7.07 1.89 32.92
N GLU A 484 6.39 0.74 33.03
CA GLU A 484 6.10 -0.12 31.88
C GLU A 484 5.26 0.60 30.81
N VAL A 485 4.28 1.41 31.23
CA VAL A 485 3.44 2.20 30.32
C VAL A 485 4.29 3.12 29.43
N LYS A 486 5.33 3.76 30.00
CA LYS A 486 6.25 4.59 29.20
C LYS A 486 7.10 3.76 28.24
N ARG A 487 7.54 2.56 28.63
CA ARG A 487 8.27 1.66 27.73
C ARG A 487 7.40 1.19 26.58
N LEU A 488 6.14 0.85 26.85
CA LEU A 488 5.18 0.50 25.81
C LEU A 488 4.92 1.67 24.86
N ALA A 489 4.89 2.91 25.36
CA ALA A 489 4.80 4.09 24.50
C ALA A 489 6.00 4.21 23.55
N VAL A 490 7.21 3.92 24.02
CA VAL A 490 8.42 3.86 23.17
C VAL A 490 8.31 2.73 22.14
N VAL A 491 7.79 1.56 22.51
CA VAL A 491 7.55 0.47 21.54
C VAL A 491 6.59 0.92 20.44
N VAL A 492 5.52 1.63 20.78
CA VAL A 492 4.56 2.17 19.80
C VAL A 492 5.22 3.21 18.90
N GLU A 493 5.97 4.16 19.47
CA GLU A 493 6.69 5.21 18.71
C GLU A 493 7.68 4.59 17.71
N GLU A 494 8.56 3.68 18.16
CA GLU A 494 9.51 3.00 17.28
C GLU A 494 8.81 2.15 16.21
N THR A 495 7.66 1.55 16.52
CA THR A 495 6.87 0.77 15.54
C THR A 495 6.22 1.67 14.49
N GLU A 496 5.72 2.85 14.90
CA GLU A 496 5.16 3.85 13.98
C GLU A 496 6.25 4.38 13.03
N GLU A 497 7.46 4.65 13.54
CA GLU A 497 8.62 5.04 12.72
C GLU A 497 8.98 3.97 11.67
N ILE A 498 9.07 2.69 12.07
CA ILE A 498 9.34 1.58 11.14
C ILE A 498 8.27 1.50 10.05
N LYS A 499 7.01 1.65 10.44
CA LYS A 499 5.89 1.63 9.48
C LYS A 499 5.98 2.79 8.50
N GLU A 500 6.24 4.02 8.97
CA GLU A 500 6.34 5.19 8.10
C GLU A 500 7.48 5.08 7.08
N GLN A 501 8.61 4.51 7.49
CA GLN A 501 9.79 4.40 6.63
C GLN A 501 9.72 3.23 5.64
N TYR A 502 9.15 2.09 6.04
CA TYR A 502 9.30 0.82 5.31
C TYR A 502 7.98 0.19 4.86
N ALA A 503 6.83 0.84 5.06
CA ALA A 503 5.55 0.31 4.60
C ALA A 503 5.52 0.09 3.08
N THR A 504 5.04 -1.08 2.67
CA THR A 504 4.79 -1.40 1.26
C THR A 504 3.36 -1.88 1.08
N PRO A 505 2.73 -1.64 -0.10
CA PRO A 505 1.41 -2.17 -0.40
C PRO A 505 1.36 -3.69 -0.29
N ARG A 506 0.18 -4.23 0.07
CA ARG A 506 -0.10 -5.66 -0.02
C ARG A 506 0.04 -6.13 -1.47
N LYS A 507 0.64 -7.32 -1.65
CA LYS A 507 0.74 -8.00 -2.94
C LYS A 507 -0.36 -9.05 -3.10
N THR A 508 -0.56 -9.89 -2.09
CA THR A 508 -1.53 -11.00 -2.14
C THR A 508 -2.97 -10.52 -2.00
N VAL A 509 -3.91 -11.04 -2.77
CA VAL A 509 -5.34 -10.72 -2.64
C VAL A 509 -6.08 -11.77 -1.81
N ILE A 510 -6.88 -11.33 -0.84
CA ILE A 510 -7.66 -12.22 0.04
C ILE A 510 -9.12 -12.23 -0.40
N LEU A 511 -9.62 -13.43 -0.73
CA LEU A 511 -11.02 -13.66 -1.07
C LEU A 511 -11.75 -14.34 0.07
N GLU A 512 -13.01 -13.94 0.29
CA GLU A 512 -13.80 -14.45 1.40
C GLU A 512 -14.15 -15.94 1.24
N ILE A 513 -14.56 -16.36 0.05
CA ILE A 513 -14.96 -17.74 -0.23
C ILE A 513 -14.36 -18.14 -1.58
N GLU A 514 -14.00 -19.40 -1.71
CA GLU A 514 -13.79 -20.05 -2.99
C GLU A 514 -15.09 -19.95 -3.81
N GLY A 515 -15.06 -19.29 -4.98
CA GLY A 515 -16.23 -19.26 -5.86
C GLY A 515 -16.74 -20.67 -6.16
N LYS A 516 -18.03 -20.84 -6.47
CA LYS A 516 -18.64 -22.18 -6.70
C LYS A 516 -17.91 -23.06 -7.72
N ASP A 517 -17.13 -22.45 -8.62
CA ASP A 517 -16.30 -23.13 -9.63
C ASP A 517 -14.78 -22.89 -9.45
N GLY A 518 -14.34 -22.24 -8.37
CA GLY A 518 -12.91 -21.93 -8.10
C GLY A 518 -12.25 -20.94 -9.07
N LEU A 519 -13.01 -20.38 -10.01
CA LEU A 519 -12.53 -19.41 -11.00
C LEU A 519 -12.58 -18.01 -10.38
N VAL A 520 -11.42 -17.37 -10.29
CA VAL A 520 -11.32 -15.96 -9.92
C VAL A 520 -10.47 -15.27 -10.96
N THR A 521 -11.04 -14.26 -11.58
CA THR A 521 -10.37 -13.44 -12.59
C THR A 521 -9.78 -12.18 -11.96
N LYS A 522 -8.77 -11.58 -12.58
CA LYS A 522 -8.25 -10.26 -12.18
C LYS A 522 -9.39 -9.22 -12.11
N GLU A 523 -10.37 -9.33 -12.98
CA GLU A 523 -11.55 -8.49 -13.06
C GLU A 523 -12.45 -8.63 -11.82
N ASP A 524 -12.59 -9.84 -11.27
CA ASP A 524 -13.29 -10.10 -10.01
C ASP A 524 -12.56 -9.48 -8.82
N LEU A 525 -11.22 -9.48 -8.83
CA LEU A 525 -10.40 -8.89 -7.77
C LEU A 525 -10.49 -7.36 -7.74
N MET A 526 -10.53 -6.73 -8.91
CA MET A 526 -10.62 -5.27 -9.02
C MET A 526 -12.03 -4.75 -8.72
N ARG A 527 -13.05 -5.62 -8.78
CA ARG A 527 -14.45 -5.24 -8.58
C ARG A 527 -14.66 -4.69 -7.16
N PRO A 528 -15.15 -3.44 -7.00
CA PRO A 528 -15.35 -2.89 -5.67
C PRO A 528 -16.43 -3.64 -4.90
N LYS A 529 -16.26 -3.82 -3.58
CA LYS A 529 -17.20 -4.61 -2.74
C LYS A 529 -18.58 -3.97 -2.54
N GLY A 530 -18.84 -2.77 -3.06
CA GLY A 530 -20.11 -2.06 -2.88
C GLY A 530 -20.24 -0.81 -3.76
N PRO A 531 -21.36 -0.06 -3.63
CA PRO A 531 -21.63 1.09 -4.48
C PRO A 531 -20.52 2.15 -4.44
N GLN A 532 -20.21 2.73 -5.59
CA GLN A 532 -19.19 3.75 -5.76
C GLN A 532 -19.82 5.09 -6.20
N ILE A 533 -19.06 6.17 -6.03
CA ILE A 533 -19.32 7.48 -6.63
C ILE A 533 -18.14 7.81 -7.53
N ILE A 534 -18.44 8.13 -8.79
CA ILE A 534 -17.49 8.69 -9.75
C ILE A 534 -17.73 10.19 -9.86
N ALA A 535 -16.68 10.99 -9.74
CA ALA A 535 -16.78 12.44 -9.88
C ALA A 535 -15.55 12.99 -10.63
N ALA A 536 -15.78 13.84 -11.62
CA ALA A 536 -14.71 14.64 -12.23
C ALA A 536 -14.85 16.10 -11.86
N THR A 537 -13.74 16.85 -11.84
CA THR A 537 -13.71 18.24 -11.38
C THR A 537 -13.27 19.22 -12.45
N THR A 538 -13.47 20.51 -12.17
CA THR A 538 -13.06 21.64 -13.02
C THR A 538 -11.57 21.69 -13.35
N ARG A 539 -10.71 21.09 -12.51
CA ARG A 539 -9.26 20.99 -12.78
C ARG A 539 -8.85 19.72 -13.52
N GLY A 540 -9.81 18.88 -13.91
CA GLY A 540 -9.55 17.63 -14.60
C GLY A 540 -9.13 16.50 -13.67
N ASN A 541 -9.42 16.57 -12.37
CA ASN A 541 -9.27 15.41 -11.49
C ASN A 541 -10.46 14.47 -11.67
N LEU A 542 -10.22 13.16 -11.52
CA LEU A 542 -11.22 12.10 -11.52
C LEU A 542 -11.08 11.29 -10.24
N TYR A 543 -12.21 11.02 -9.59
CA TYR A 543 -12.29 10.25 -8.36
C TYR A 543 -13.27 9.09 -8.52
N ARG A 544 -12.91 7.92 -8.00
CA ARG A 544 -13.82 6.82 -7.70
C ARG A 544 -13.68 6.49 -6.22
N VAL A 545 -14.75 6.68 -5.47
CA VAL A 545 -14.74 6.45 -4.01
C VAL A 545 -15.93 5.61 -3.57
N PRO A 546 -15.83 4.81 -2.50
CA PRO A 546 -16.98 4.14 -1.91
C PRO A 546 -18.09 5.14 -1.57
N ALA A 547 -19.33 4.87 -2.00
CA ALA A 547 -20.44 5.81 -1.84
C ALA A 547 -20.71 6.18 -0.37
N LYS A 548 -20.47 5.26 0.57
CA LYS A 548 -20.57 5.49 2.01
C LYS A 548 -19.59 6.55 2.54
N ASN A 549 -18.45 6.72 1.86
CA ASN A 549 -17.40 7.66 2.26
C ASN A 549 -17.54 9.00 1.53
N PHE A 550 -18.46 9.11 0.56
CA PHE A 550 -18.69 10.32 -0.19
C PHE A 550 -19.75 11.18 0.51
N SER A 551 -19.34 12.29 1.13
CA SER A 551 -20.28 13.31 1.58
C SER A 551 -20.38 14.43 0.53
N GLY A 552 -21.53 14.51 -0.14
CA GLY A 552 -21.87 15.64 -1.01
C GLY A 552 -22.17 16.94 -0.23
N ARG A 553 -22.26 16.87 1.11
CA ARG A 553 -22.44 18.03 2.00
C ARG A 553 -21.10 18.66 2.31
N GLN A 554 -20.91 19.91 1.88
CA GLN A 554 -19.93 20.81 2.47
C GLN A 554 -20.64 21.89 3.29
N THR A 555 -20.03 22.19 4.43
CA THR A 555 -20.48 23.07 5.51
C THR A 555 -21.06 24.39 4.99
N GLN A 556 -22.26 24.74 5.45
CA GLN A 556 -22.77 26.11 5.34
C GLN A 556 -21.82 27.05 6.10
N GLY A 557 -21.44 28.15 5.45
CA GLY A 557 -20.70 29.24 6.07
C GLY A 557 -19.36 29.54 5.39
N LEU A 558 -19.32 30.73 4.78
CA LEU A 558 -18.15 31.56 4.44
C LEU A 558 -17.24 31.09 3.30
N GLY A 559 -17.06 32.01 2.34
CA GLY A 559 -16.16 31.86 1.21
C GLY A 559 -14.72 31.53 1.63
N LYS A 560 -14.24 30.39 1.17
CA LYS A 560 -12.81 30.09 1.02
C LYS A 560 -12.63 29.44 -0.36
N ARG A 561 -11.57 29.86 -1.06
CA ARG A 561 -11.10 29.37 -2.38
C ARG A 561 -11.47 27.88 -2.60
N ALA A 562 -12.61 27.62 -3.23
CA ALA A 562 -13.00 26.28 -3.67
C ALA A 562 -12.35 26.06 -5.03
N VAL A 563 -11.03 25.91 -4.98
CA VAL A 563 -10.10 25.79 -6.11
C VAL A 563 -10.48 24.65 -7.07
N ASP A 564 -11.25 23.66 -6.62
CA ASP A 564 -11.71 22.54 -7.43
C ASP A 564 -13.13 22.08 -7.06
N ALA A 565 -14.05 22.04 -8.04
CA ALA A 565 -15.46 21.67 -7.84
C ALA A 565 -15.87 20.52 -8.78
N PRO A 566 -16.73 19.58 -8.34
CA PRO A 566 -17.25 18.54 -9.21
C PRO A 566 -18.06 19.13 -10.38
N LEU A 567 -17.82 18.63 -11.60
CA LEU A 567 -18.62 18.89 -12.79
C LEU A 567 -19.82 17.95 -12.88
N PHE A 568 -19.70 16.75 -12.31
CA PHE A 568 -20.78 15.78 -12.15
C PHE A 568 -20.46 14.83 -10.99
N THR A 569 -21.47 14.10 -10.56
CA THR A 569 -21.33 12.92 -9.69
C THR A 569 -22.20 11.82 -10.25
N LEU A 570 -21.66 10.61 -10.41
CA LEU A 570 -22.38 9.43 -10.85
C LEU A 570 -22.28 8.35 -9.78
N LYS A 571 -23.43 7.89 -9.28
CA LYS A 571 -23.51 6.73 -8.39
C LYS A 571 -23.53 5.45 -9.23
N THR A 572 -22.70 4.48 -8.88
CA THR A 572 -22.56 3.24 -9.62
C THR A 572 -22.53 2.02 -8.69
N GLY A 573 -22.94 0.87 -9.20
CA GLY A 573 -22.77 -0.44 -8.61
C GLY A 573 -21.44 -1.09 -9.01
N PRO A 574 -21.02 -2.16 -8.29
CA PRO A 574 -19.81 -2.92 -8.60
C PRO A 574 -19.70 -3.49 -10.01
N GLY A 575 -20.83 -3.93 -10.58
CA GLY A 575 -20.90 -4.57 -11.89
C GLY A 575 -21.19 -3.61 -13.04
N ASP A 576 -21.40 -2.33 -12.76
CA ASP A 576 -21.85 -1.38 -13.77
C ASP A 576 -20.74 -1.07 -14.77
N LYS A 577 -21.15 -0.77 -16.01
CA LYS A 577 -20.32 -0.12 -17.02
C LYS A 577 -20.67 1.36 -17.07
N VAL A 578 -19.64 2.19 -17.21
CA VAL A 578 -19.77 3.64 -17.27
C VAL A 578 -19.22 4.17 -18.58
N LEU A 579 -19.86 5.21 -19.09
CA LEU A 579 -19.39 6.02 -20.21
C LEU A 579 -18.96 7.37 -19.68
N LEU A 580 -17.71 7.75 -19.90
CA LEU A 580 -17.14 9.06 -19.58
C LEU A 580 -16.95 9.84 -20.88
N VAL A 581 -17.28 11.13 -20.89
CA VAL A 581 -17.19 11.99 -22.07
C VAL A 581 -16.30 13.19 -21.79
N SER A 582 -15.37 13.48 -22.70
CA SER A 582 -14.48 14.64 -22.60
C SER A 582 -15.03 15.88 -23.31
N ASN A 583 -14.54 17.05 -22.92
CA ASN A 583 -14.81 18.32 -23.60
C ASN A 583 -14.31 18.36 -25.05
N LYS A 584 -13.44 17.44 -25.47
CA LYS A 584 -12.94 17.30 -26.85
C LYS A 584 -13.67 16.25 -27.67
N GLY A 585 -14.81 15.75 -27.18
CA GLY A 585 -15.64 14.79 -27.92
C GLY A 585 -15.03 13.39 -27.98
N ARG A 586 -14.14 13.05 -27.03
CA ARG A 586 -13.68 11.67 -26.82
C ARG A 586 -14.54 11.01 -25.75
N VAL A 587 -14.66 9.69 -25.84
CA VAL A 587 -15.40 8.86 -24.91
C VAL A 587 -14.56 7.71 -24.41
N TRP A 588 -14.75 7.37 -23.15
CA TRP A 588 -14.19 6.18 -22.51
C TRP A 588 -15.33 5.35 -22.00
N PHE A 589 -15.36 4.05 -22.30
CA PHE A 589 -16.37 3.15 -21.76
C PHE A 589 -15.71 1.90 -21.18
N GLY A 590 -16.23 1.42 -20.07
CA GLY A 590 -15.71 0.24 -19.41
C GLY A 590 -16.34 0.00 -18.03
N PRO A 591 -16.02 -1.12 -17.39
CA PRO A 591 -16.52 -1.43 -16.06
C PRO A 591 -15.95 -0.48 -15.01
N VAL A 592 -16.74 -0.20 -13.97
CA VAL A 592 -16.41 0.74 -12.89
C VAL A 592 -15.05 0.49 -12.25
N TYR A 593 -14.62 -0.78 -12.11
CA TYR A 593 -13.34 -1.11 -11.49
C TYR A 593 -12.12 -0.64 -12.28
N ARG A 594 -12.26 -0.34 -13.57
CA ARG A 594 -11.16 0.23 -14.38
C ARG A 594 -11.01 1.74 -14.22
N VAL A 595 -11.95 2.40 -13.55
CA VAL A 595 -11.82 3.82 -13.20
C VAL A 595 -10.90 3.94 -11.99
N PRO A 596 -9.79 4.68 -12.05
CA PRO A 596 -8.87 4.84 -10.92
C PRO A 596 -9.54 5.49 -9.71
N ASP A 597 -9.08 5.14 -8.50
CA ASP A 597 -9.60 5.72 -7.26
C ASP A 597 -9.39 7.24 -7.21
N LYS A 598 -8.22 7.68 -7.67
CA LYS A 598 -7.87 9.10 -7.85
C LYS A 598 -6.83 9.23 -8.95
N THR A 599 -7.10 10.10 -9.93
CA THR A 599 -6.16 10.44 -11.00
C THR A 599 -6.45 11.83 -11.54
N ASP A 600 -5.53 12.38 -12.32
CA ASP A 600 -5.76 13.58 -13.12
C ASP A 600 -6.05 13.21 -14.59
N SER A 601 -6.34 14.20 -15.43
CA SER A 601 -6.70 13.96 -16.83
C SER A 601 -5.56 13.31 -17.61
N ALA A 602 -4.31 13.69 -17.35
CA ALA A 602 -3.14 13.12 -18.01
C ALA A 602 -2.90 11.66 -17.60
N GLY A 603 -2.97 11.37 -16.30
CA GLY A 603 -2.86 10.02 -15.73
C GLY A 603 -4.00 9.09 -16.15
N PHE A 604 -5.09 9.62 -16.72
CA PHE A 604 -6.17 8.84 -17.31
C PHE A 604 -6.21 8.87 -18.85
N GLY A 605 -5.13 9.33 -19.51
CA GLY A 605 -4.97 9.25 -20.97
C GLY A 605 -5.67 10.35 -21.79
N LEU A 606 -6.09 11.44 -21.15
CA LEU A 606 -6.61 12.63 -21.82
C LEU A 606 -5.47 13.56 -22.25
N LYS A 607 -5.70 14.32 -23.33
CA LYS A 607 -4.71 15.26 -23.87
C LYS A 607 -4.63 16.53 -23.02
N LYS A 608 -3.56 17.32 -23.19
CA LYS A 608 -3.40 18.61 -22.49
C LYS A 608 -4.62 19.52 -22.75
N GLY A 609 -5.25 20.01 -21.67
CA GLY A 609 -6.46 20.86 -21.73
C GLY A 609 -7.77 20.10 -21.96
N GLU A 610 -7.72 18.78 -22.07
CA GLU A 610 -8.89 17.91 -22.16
C GLU A 610 -9.35 17.53 -20.75
N ILE A 611 -10.65 17.65 -20.47
CA ILE A 611 -11.27 17.32 -19.18
C ILE A 611 -12.54 16.50 -19.39
N ILE A 612 -12.91 15.71 -18.38
CA ILE A 612 -14.14 14.92 -18.39
C ILE A 612 -15.31 15.82 -17.96
N ILE A 613 -16.34 15.88 -18.78
CA ILE A 613 -17.50 16.76 -18.59
C ILE A 613 -18.79 16.02 -18.23
N SER A 614 -18.85 14.71 -18.46
CA SER A 614 -20.05 13.90 -18.19
C SER A 614 -19.69 12.45 -17.90
N ALA A 615 -20.53 11.80 -17.12
CA ALA A 615 -20.53 10.36 -16.90
C ALA A 615 -21.96 9.81 -16.93
N SER A 616 -22.15 8.62 -17.50
CA SER A 616 -23.44 7.94 -17.55
C SER A 616 -23.28 6.43 -17.36
N LEU A 617 -24.30 5.78 -16.82
CA LEU A 617 -24.38 4.31 -16.80
C LEU A 617 -24.75 3.80 -18.19
N VAL A 618 -24.01 2.81 -18.68
CA VAL A 618 -24.25 2.23 -20.01
C VAL A 618 -25.43 1.27 -19.94
N THR A 619 -26.44 1.48 -20.79
CA THR A 619 -27.54 0.53 -21.02
C THR A 619 -27.56 0.09 -22.49
N PRO A 620 -27.90 -1.18 -22.80
CA PRO A 620 -27.78 -1.77 -24.14
C PRO A 620 -28.53 -1.02 -25.26
N ASP A 621 -29.59 -0.28 -24.93
CA ASP A 621 -30.45 0.42 -25.89
C ASP A 621 -30.33 1.95 -25.81
N SER A 622 -29.27 2.46 -25.19
CA SER A 622 -29.04 3.90 -25.08
C SER A 622 -28.32 4.48 -26.30
N ALA A 623 -28.55 5.76 -26.55
CA ALA A 623 -27.79 6.56 -27.50
C ALA A 623 -27.03 7.68 -26.78
N LEU A 624 -25.78 7.89 -27.18
CA LEU A 624 -24.97 9.03 -26.77
C LEU A 624 -25.40 10.26 -27.54
N ILE A 625 -25.77 11.31 -26.80
CA ILE A 625 -26.09 12.62 -27.33
C ILE A 625 -24.97 13.59 -26.99
N LEU A 626 -24.45 14.27 -28.00
CA LEU A 626 -23.43 15.29 -27.90
C LEU A 626 -23.92 16.60 -28.52
N ALA A 627 -23.58 17.74 -27.92
CA ALA A 627 -23.67 19.03 -28.59
C ALA A 627 -22.46 19.89 -28.25
N ALA A 628 -21.99 20.66 -29.23
CA ALA A 628 -20.75 21.44 -29.13
C ALA A 628 -20.97 22.94 -29.34
N THR A 629 -19.97 23.75 -28.95
CA THR A 629 -20.01 25.21 -29.05
C THR A 629 -20.10 25.75 -30.48
N ASN A 630 -19.79 24.93 -31.48
CA ASN A 630 -19.97 25.26 -32.90
C ASN A 630 -21.43 25.14 -33.40
N GLY A 631 -22.37 24.86 -32.51
CA GLY A 631 -23.79 24.79 -32.83
C GLY A 631 -24.23 23.49 -33.50
N LYS A 632 -23.37 22.45 -33.46
CA LYS A 632 -23.72 21.11 -33.95
C LYS A 632 -24.08 20.18 -32.79
N ALA A 633 -25.00 19.26 -33.06
CA ALA A 633 -25.36 18.14 -32.21
C ALA A 633 -25.18 16.82 -32.97
N LYS A 634 -24.79 15.78 -32.25
CA LYS A 634 -24.59 14.44 -32.76
C LYS A 634 -25.28 13.44 -31.84
N ARG A 635 -25.85 12.41 -32.46
CA ARG A 635 -26.36 11.24 -31.77
C ARG A 635 -25.62 10.02 -32.32
N SER A 636 -25.24 9.09 -31.44
CA SER A 636 -24.63 7.81 -31.81
C SER A 636 -25.22 6.73 -30.93
N ASP A 637 -25.68 5.63 -31.50
CA ASP A 637 -26.16 4.51 -30.70
C ASP A 637 -24.96 3.87 -29.98
N ILE A 638 -25.18 3.36 -28.76
CA ILE A 638 -24.06 2.85 -27.94
C ILE A 638 -23.31 1.70 -28.64
N ALA A 639 -24.04 0.86 -29.39
CA ALA A 639 -23.49 -0.25 -30.16
C ALA A 639 -22.54 0.20 -31.29
N ASP A 640 -22.71 1.43 -31.77
CA ASP A 640 -21.89 2.00 -32.86
C ASP A 640 -20.65 2.73 -32.36
N LEU A 641 -20.49 2.91 -31.04
CA LEU A 641 -19.29 3.52 -30.48
C LEU A 641 -18.09 2.59 -30.68
N SER A 642 -17.38 2.79 -31.80
CA SER A 642 -16.18 2.05 -32.14
C SER A 642 -15.06 2.27 -31.12
N GLY A 643 -14.51 1.18 -30.56
CA GLY A 643 -13.34 1.24 -29.69
C GLY A 643 -13.22 0.04 -28.75
N SER A 644 -12.03 -0.15 -28.18
CA SER A 644 -11.79 -1.14 -27.13
C SER A 644 -12.21 -0.58 -25.75
N GLU A 645 -12.86 -1.41 -24.93
CA GLU A 645 -13.16 -1.08 -23.53
C GLU A 645 -11.91 -0.63 -22.78
N GLY A 646 -12.05 0.44 -21.99
CA GLY A 646 -10.97 0.99 -21.20
C GLY A 646 -10.04 1.96 -21.94
N ASN A 647 -10.34 2.30 -23.20
CA ASN A 647 -9.60 3.29 -23.98
C ASN A 647 -10.47 4.48 -24.40
N TRP A 648 -9.82 5.63 -24.63
CA TRP A 648 -10.46 6.87 -25.07
C TRP A 648 -10.56 6.95 -26.60
N ASN A 649 -11.78 6.89 -27.13
CA ASN A 649 -12.11 6.90 -28.55
C ASN A 649 -12.77 8.21 -28.98
N ILE A 650 -12.68 8.59 -30.26
CA ILE A 650 -13.33 9.81 -30.76
C ILE A 650 -14.81 9.51 -31.00
N ALA A 651 -15.71 10.24 -30.34
CA ALA A 651 -17.16 10.17 -30.58
C ALA A 651 -17.68 11.37 -31.38
N MET A 652 -17.01 12.52 -31.37
CA MET A 652 -17.36 13.68 -32.20
C MET A 652 -16.09 14.32 -32.76
N GLY A 653 -15.84 14.13 -34.05
CA GLY A 653 -14.69 14.68 -34.77
C GLY A 653 -14.95 16.05 -35.38
N GLY A 654 -13.89 16.69 -35.90
CA GLY A 654 -13.99 17.98 -36.60
C GLY A 654 -14.25 19.19 -35.71
N LEU A 655 -13.98 19.08 -34.40
CA LEU A 655 -13.93 20.22 -33.48
C LEU A 655 -12.59 20.96 -33.63
N LYS A 656 -12.64 22.29 -33.73
CA LYS A 656 -11.44 23.14 -33.69
C LYS A 656 -10.84 23.22 -32.28
N GLU A 657 -9.65 23.80 -32.15
CA GLU A 657 -8.96 23.92 -30.85
C GLU A 657 -9.73 24.70 -29.78
N ASP A 658 -10.48 25.73 -30.18
CA ASP A 658 -11.32 26.56 -29.32
C ASP A 658 -12.74 26.00 -29.12
N GLU A 659 -13.12 24.98 -29.91
CA GLU A 659 -14.41 24.32 -29.81
C GLU A 659 -14.40 23.21 -28.74
N ARG A 660 -15.55 23.03 -28.10
CA ARG A 660 -15.73 22.01 -27.06
C ARG A 660 -17.15 21.46 -27.03
N VAL A 661 -17.29 20.21 -26.59
CA VAL A 661 -18.57 19.62 -26.23
C VAL A 661 -19.07 20.27 -24.93
N ILE A 662 -20.36 20.62 -24.91
CA ILE A 662 -21.04 21.26 -23.78
C ILE A 662 -22.27 20.49 -23.31
N VAL A 663 -22.81 19.60 -24.14
CA VAL A 663 -23.87 18.64 -23.76
C VAL A 663 -23.33 17.25 -24.04
N ALA A 664 -23.41 16.37 -23.04
CA ALA A 664 -23.03 14.97 -23.17
C ALA A 664 -23.83 14.11 -22.19
N GLY A 665 -24.43 13.03 -22.68
CA GLY A 665 -25.08 12.03 -21.83
C GLY A 665 -25.78 10.95 -22.64
N LEU A 666 -26.15 9.89 -21.96
CA LEU A 666 -26.93 8.79 -22.53
C LEU A 666 -28.42 9.05 -22.38
N SER A 667 -29.18 8.65 -23.40
CA SER A 667 -30.64 8.75 -23.42
C SER A 667 -31.26 7.54 -24.13
N ASP A 668 -32.54 7.28 -23.84
CA ASP A 668 -33.35 6.17 -24.35
C ASP A 668 -34.17 6.52 -25.61
N GLY A 669 -33.96 7.69 -26.21
CA GLY A 669 -34.70 8.18 -27.37
C GLY A 669 -35.85 9.13 -27.02
N SER A 670 -36.20 9.29 -25.74
CA SER A 670 -37.31 10.15 -25.29
C SER A 670 -36.90 11.56 -24.88
N SER A 671 -35.60 11.83 -24.71
CA SER A 671 -35.13 13.10 -24.15
C SER A 671 -35.15 14.25 -25.16
N ASN A 672 -35.05 15.47 -24.63
CA ASN A 672 -34.82 16.67 -25.42
C ASN A 672 -33.40 17.20 -25.19
N VAL A 673 -32.86 17.88 -26.20
CA VAL A 673 -31.61 18.63 -26.12
C VAL A 673 -31.92 20.10 -25.97
N MET A 674 -31.35 20.72 -24.95
CA MET A 674 -31.50 22.15 -24.68
C MET A 674 -30.15 22.87 -24.74
N ILE A 675 -30.09 23.99 -25.46
CA ILE A 675 -28.87 24.79 -25.65
C ILE A 675 -29.17 26.25 -25.33
N PHE A 676 -28.26 26.92 -24.63
CA PHE A 676 -28.34 28.32 -24.22
C PHE A 676 -27.22 29.15 -24.85
N THR A 677 -27.56 30.37 -25.25
CA THR A 677 -26.60 31.31 -25.85
C THR A 677 -26.35 32.52 -24.96
N ARG A 678 -25.19 33.14 -25.16
CA ARG A 678 -24.74 34.35 -24.46
C ARG A 678 -25.73 35.49 -24.67
N GLN A 679 -26.26 35.66 -25.87
CA GLN A 679 -27.23 36.72 -26.18
C GLN A 679 -28.68 36.40 -25.74
N GLY A 680 -28.87 35.49 -24.78
CA GLY A 680 -30.17 35.26 -24.16
C GLY A 680 -31.17 34.53 -25.07
N LYS A 681 -30.68 33.61 -25.89
CA LYS A 681 -31.53 32.65 -26.62
C LYS A 681 -31.38 31.25 -26.02
N ALA A 682 -32.44 30.45 -26.15
CA ALA A 682 -32.34 29.01 -25.97
C ALA A 682 -33.20 28.25 -26.95
N ILE A 683 -32.71 27.09 -27.37
CA ILE A 683 -33.46 26.15 -28.19
C ILE A 683 -33.62 24.85 -27.42
N LYS A 684 -34.81 24.25 -27.50
CA LYS A 684 -35.10 22.91 -27.00
C LYS A 684 -35.70 22.11 -28.16
N PHE A 685 -35.13 20.96 -28.48
CA PHE A 685 -35.60 20.09 -29.56
C PHE A 685 -35.52 18.62 -29.15
N LYS A 686 -36.36 17.76 -29.73
CA LYS A 686 -36.33 16.31 -29.47
C LYS A 686 -35.02 15.71 -29.97
N GLU A 687 -34.39 14.85 -29.19
CA GLU A 687 -33.14 14.21 -29.62
C GLU A 687 -33.32 13.35 -30.87
N SER A 688 -34.51 12.76 -31.06
CA SER A 688 -34.88 11.99 -32.24
C SER A 688 -34.90 12.81 -33.54
N ALA A 689 -34.84 14.15 -33.48
CA ALA A 689 -34.63 14.99 -34.66
C ALA A 689 -33.18 14.95 -35.20
N VAL A 690 -32.26 14.32 -34.46
CA VAL A 690 -30.88 14.02 -34.87
C VAL A 690 -30.78 12.53 -35.16
N ASN A 691 -30.57 12.18 -36.43
CA ASN A 691 -30.36 10.79 -36.81
C ASN A 691 -29.03 10.26 -36.24
N PRO A 692 -28.97 9.00 -35.80
CA PRO A 692 -27.72 8.37 -35.37
C PRO A 692 -26.63 8.42 -36.44
N GLN A 693 -25.40 8.65 -36.01
CA GLN A 693 -24.20 8.65 -36.84
C GLN A 693 -23.15 7.75 -36.20
N ALA A 694 -22.84 6.62 -36.85
CA ALA A 694 -21.90 5.64 -36.34
C ALA A 694 -20.44 6.11 -36.34
N SER A 695 -19.99 6.83 -37.39
CA SER A 695 -18.60 7.25 -37.49
C SER A 695 -18.23 8.30 -36.45
N GLY A 696 -17.27 8.00 -35.57
CA GLY A 696 -16.71 8.94 -34.59
C GLY A 696 -16.18 10.25 -35.21
N SER A 697 -15.68 10.21 -36.44
CA SER A 697 -15.15 11.38 -37.17
C SER A 697 -16.22 12.43 -37.54
N ALA A 698 -17.50 12.06 -37.56
CA ALA A 698 -18.58 12.98 -37.89
C ALA A 698 -18.76 14.08 -36.83
N THR A 699 -18.92 15.32 -37.29
CA THR A 699 -19.10 16.53 -36.44
C THR A 699 -20.56 16.79 -36.06
N GLY A 700 -21.52 15.98 -36.51
CA GLY A 700 -22.95 16.20 -36.23
C GLY A 700 -23.66 17.18 -37.17
N VAL A 701 -24.92 17.45 -36.86
CA VAL A 701 -25.87 18.29 -37.62
C VAL A 701 -26.19 19.59 -36.88
N ALA A 702 -26.71 20.59 -37.59
CA ALA A 702 -27.07 21.88 -36.98
C ALA A 702 -28.13 21.72 -35.87
N ALA A 703 -27.77 22.20 -34.67
CA ALA A 703 -28.58 22.18 -33.45
C ALA A 703 -29.21 23.55 -33.15
N ILE A 704 -28.44 24.63 -33.28
CA ILE A 704 -28.90 26.01 -33.12
C ILE A 704 -28.22 26.92 -34.15
N LYS A 705 -28.97 27.90 -34.68
CA LYS A 705 -28.42 28.95 -35.54
C LYS A 705 -28.05 30.17 -34.70
N LEU A 706 -26.76 30.47 -34.62
CA LEU A 706 -26.23 31.61 -33.87
C LEU A 706 -26.34 32.91 -34.68
N SER A 707 -26.62 34.00 -33.97
CA SER A 707 -26.53 35.36 -34.52
C SER A 707 -25.07 35.84 -34.51
N LYS A 708 -24.77 36.90 -35.27
CA LYS A 708 -23.41 37.48 -35.31
C LYS A 708 -22.99 37.92 -33.89
N GLY A 709 -21.85 37.42 -33.43
CA GLY A 709 -21.31 37.73 -32.09
C GLY A 709 -22.01 36.99 -30.93
N ASP A 710 -22.90 36.03 -31.21
CA ASP A 710 -23.47 35.15 -30.19
C ASP A 710 -22.59 33.91 -30.00
N ALA A 711 -22.69 33.27 -28.83
CA ALA A 711 -21.92 32.08 -28.48
C ALA A 711 -22.74 31.14 -27.61
N ILE A 712 -22.50 29.84 -27.71
CA ILE A 712 -23.13 28.84 -26.84
C ILE A 712 -22.38 28.81 -25.50
N ILE A 713 -23.12 28.95 -24.40
CA ILE A 713 -22.53 29.02 -23.04
C ILE A 713 -22.82 27.77 -22.21
N ALA A 714 -23.93 27.08 -22.47
CA ALA A 714 -24.39 25.96 -21.67
C ALA A 714 -25.43 25.13 -22.45
N GLY A 715 -25.68 23.92 -21.98
CA GLY A 715 -26.74 23.07 -22.46
C GLY A 715 -27.02 21.92 -21.52
N ALA A 716 -28.09 21.19 -21.78
CA ALA A 716 -28.51 20.04 -20.99
C ALA A 716 -29.28 19.04 -21.84
N ILE A 717 -29.23 17.77 -21.44
CA ILE A 717 -30.24 16.80 -21.82
C ILE A 717 -31.37 16.94 -20.80
N THR A 718 -32.60 17.11 -21.28
CA THR A 718 -33.77 17.33 -20.42
C THR A 718 -34.78 16.20 -20.63
N PRO A 719 -35.43 15.72 -19.56
CA PRO A 719 -36.41 14.63 -19.67
C PRO A 719 -37.62 15.03 -20.51
N ALA A 720 -38.36 14.02 -20.97
CA ALA A 720 -39.65 14.21 -21.64
C ALA A 720 -40.73 14.76 -20.68
N ASP A 721 -40.76 14.26 -19.43
CA ASP A 721 -41.62 14.81 -18.37
C ASP A 721 -40.93 16.00 -17.71
N GLU A 722 -41.44 17.19 -18.02
CA GLU A 722 -40.86 18.45 -17.57
C GLU A 722 -41.34 18.87 -16.17
N LYS A 723 -42.24 18.10 -15.55
CA LYS A 723 -42.77 18.39 -14.21
C LYS A 723 -41.65 18.37 -13.17
N GLY A 724 -41.57 19.45 -12.40
CA GLY A 724 -40.56 19.58 -11.34
C GLY A 724 -39.16 19.91 -11.84
N TYR A 725 -38.98 20.27 -13.11
CA TYR A 725 -37.70 20.75 -13.65
C TYR A 725 -37.69 22.26 -13.90
N TRP A 726 -36.53 22.86 -13.59
CA TRP A 726 -36.30 24.29 -13.68
C TRP A 726 -35.07 24.61 -14.49
N VAL A 727 -35.14 25.69 -15.26
CA VAL A 727 -34.01 26.32 -15.91
C VAL A 727 -33.52 27.45 -15.02
N VAL A 728 -32.30 27.34 -14.53
CA VAL A 728 -31.60 28.41 -13.82
C VAL A 728 -30.78 29.21 -14.81
N LEU A 729 -30.93 30.53 -14.78
CA LEU A 729 -30.21 31.47 -15.63
C LEU A 729 -29.47 32.47 -14.75
N VAL A 730 -28.23 32.76 -15.11
CA VAL A 730 -27.38 33.75 -14.43
C VAL A 730 -26.74 34.66 -15.47
N SER A 731 -26.89 35.96 -15.27
CA SER A 731 -26.30 37.00 -16.11
C SER A 731 -24.88 37.38 -15.68
N GLU A 732 -24.15 38.11 -16.52
CA GLU A 732 -22.78 38.57 -16.25
C GLU A 732 -22.68 39.44 -14.98
N THR A 733 -23.72 40.22 -14.67
CA THR A 733 -23.75 41.10 -13.48
C THR A 733 -24.40 40.46 -12.25
N GLY A 734 -24.65 39.14 -12.29
CA GLY A 734 -25.11 38.39 -11.12
C GLY A 734 -26.62 38.37 -10.89
N TRP A 735 -27.41 38.88 -11.85
CA TRP A 735 -28.86 38.66 -11.86
C TRP A 735 -29.16 37.21 -12.20
N ALA A 736 -29.94 36.55 -11.35
CA ALA A 736 -30.29 35.16 -11.50
C ALA A 736 -31.79 34.92 -11.33
N LYS A 737 -32.28 33.83 -11.92
CA LYS A 737 -33.67 33.39 -11.82
C LYS A 737 -33.78 31.90 -12.08
N ARG A 738 -34.89 31.31 -11.62
CA ARG A 738 -35.38 30.02 -12.11
C ARG A 738 -36.67 30.19 -12.90
N VAL A 739 -36.78 29.43 -13.98
CA VAL A 739 -37.93 29.43 -14.89
C VAL A 739 -38.40 27.99 -15.07
N PRO A 740 -39.71 27.68 -15.00
CA PRO A 740 -40.19 26.34 -15.28
C PRO A 740 -39.71 25.85 -16.65
N LEU A 741 -39.26 24.59 -16.74
CA LEU A 741 -38.80 24.02 -18.02
C LEU A 741 -39.90 24.05 -19.11
N SER A 742 -41.16 23.98 -18.68
CA SER A 742 -42.35 24.07 -19.54
C SER A 742 -42.54 25.42 -20.23
N GLU A 743 -41.91 26.50 -19.76
CA GLU A 743 -41.95 27.78 -20.48
C GLU A 743 -41.14 27.75 -21.79
N PHE A 744 -40.23 26.79 -21.95
CA PHE A 744 -39.39 26.65 -23.13
C PHE A 744 -40.07 25.67 -24.11
N PRO A 745 -40.69 26.13 -25.20
CA PRO A 745 -41.36 25.23 -26.13
C PRO A 745 -40.35 24.38 -26.90
N VAL A 746 -40.70 23.13 -27.19
CA VAL A 746 -39.97 22.30 -28.14
C VAL A 746 -40.12 22.90 -29.54
N LYS A 747 -38.99 23.14 -30.22
CA LYS A 747 -38.89 23.68 -31.58
C LYS A 747 -38.09 22.72 -32.48
N GLY A 748 -38.04 22.99 -33.78
CA GLY A 748 -37.16 22.28 -34.70
C GLY A 748 -35.69 22.64 -34.50
N ARG A 749 -34.78 21.66 -34.63
CA ARG A 749 -33.33 21.89 -34.56
C ARG A 749 -32.86 22.88 -35.64
N GLY A 750 -31.78 23.61 -35.36
CA GLY A 750 -31.21 24.60 -36.28
C GLY A 750 -31.97 25.94 -36.33
N GLY A 751 -32.98 26.14 -35.49
CA GLY A 751 -33.64 27.43 -35.29
C GLY A 751 -32.78 28.42 -34.48
N GLN A 752 -33.24 29.67 -34.38
CA GLN A 752 -32.59 30.72 -33.57
C GLN A 752 -32.92 30.62 -32.07
N GLY A 753 -33.87 29.77 -31.68
CA GLY A 753 -34.33 29.64 -30.30
C GLY A 753 -35.28 30.76 -29.84
N VAL A 754 -35.80 30.60 -28.64
CA VAL A 754 -36.67 31.56 -27.96
C VAL A 754 -35.87 32.47 -27.04
N GLN A 755 -36.38 33.65 -26.73
CA GLN A 755 -35.74 34.56 -25.78
C GLN A 755 -35.84 34.04 -24.34
N THR A 756 -34.74 34.14 -23.59
CA THR A 756 -34.57 33.61 -22.21
C THR A 756 -34.10 34.65 -21.19
N LEU A 757 -33.66 35.81 -21.68
CA LEU A 757 -33.38 36.99 -20.86
C LEU A 757 -33.53 38.23 -21.75
N LYS A 758 -34.19 39.28 -21.25
CA LYS A 758 -34.12 40.60 -21.87
C LYS A 758 -32.81 41.26 -21.44
N LEU A 759 -31.85 41.32 -22.38
CA LEU A 759 -30.56 41.94 -22.12
C LEU A 759 -30.73 43.46 -21.99
N THR A 760 -30.13 44.02 -20.95
CA THR A 760 -30.09 45.45 -20.66
C THR A 760 -28.68 45.81 -20.20
N ALA A 761 -28.33 47.09 -20.17
CA ALA A 761 -27.06 47.54 -19.62
C ALA A 761 -26.85 47.09 -18.15
N ILE A 762 -27.95 46.87 -17.41
CA ILE A 762 -27.91 46.43 -16.00
C ILE A 762 -27.61 44.93 -15.88
N THR A 763 -28.19 44.09 -16.74
CA THR A 763 -28.02 42.63 -16.66
C THR A 763 -26.77 42.14 -17.40
N GLY A 764 -26.35 42.84 -18.46
CA GLY A 764 -25.38 42.30 -19.40
C GLY A 764 -25.92 41.05 -20.11
N ASN A 765 -25.01 40.22 -20.64
CA ASN A 765 -25.34 38.96 -21.31
C ASN A 765 -25.66 37.83 -20.31
N VAL A 766 -26.11 36.69 -20.82
CA VAL A 766 -26.19 35.46 -20.03
C VAL A 766 -24.78 34.89 -19.88
N ALA A 767 -24.35 34.65 -18.63
CA ALA A 767 -23.03 34.09 -18.31
C ALA A 767 -23.11 32.58 -18.07
N ALA A 768 -24.18 32.09 -17.45
CA ALA A 768 -24.34 30.68 -17.14
C ALA A 768 -25.82 30.24 -17.17
N ALA A 769 -26.04 28.97 -17.48
CA ALA A 769 -27.35 28.34 -17.41
C ALA A 769 -27.23 26.88 -16.98
N ALA A 770 -28.24 26.36 -16.27
CA ALA A 770 -28.32 24.96 -15.89
C ALA A 770 -29.78 24.50 -15.85
N VAL A 771 -30.01 23.19 -16.04
CA VAL A 771 -31.33 22.57 -15.85
C VAL A 771 -31.25 21.65 -14.63
N ALA A 772 -32.13 21.84 -13.66
CA ALA A 772 -32.09 21.14 -12.39
C ALA A 772 -33.51 20.74 -11.92
N PRO A 773 -33.67 19.63 -11.19
CA PRO A 773 -34.93 19.27 -10.56
C PRO A 773 -35.22 20.21 -9.37
N ASP A 774 -36.49 20.30 -8.95
CA ASP A 774 -36.97 21.22 -7.90
C ASP A 774 -36.27 21.01 -6.54
N LYS A 775 -35.91 19.76 -6.23
CA LYS A 775 -35.17 19.39 -5.01
C LYS A 775 -33.65 19.39 -5.19
N GLY A 776 -33.16 19.79 -6.37
CA GLY A 776 -31.75 19.84 -6.69
C GLY A 776 -31.06 21.11 -6.22
N ALA A 777 -29.79 21.24 -6.59
CA ALA A 777 -28.96 22.41 -6.32
C ALA A 777 -28.15 22.81 -7.55
N VAL A 778 -27.73 24.07 -7.60
CA VAL A 778 -26.87 24.61 -8.65
C VAL A 778 -25.64 25.25 -8.03
N ASN A 779 -24.46 24.83 -8.49
CA ASN A 779 -23.21 25.51 -8.23
C ASN A 779 -22.98 26.56 -9.32
N VAL A 780 -22.92 27.83 -8.94
CA VAL A 780 -22.46 28.91 -9.81
C VAL A 780 -21.01 29.20 -9.49
N MET A 781 -20.14 29.18 -10.51
CA MET A 781 -18.70 29.32 -10.35
C MET A 781 -18.18 30.57 -11.05
N SER A 782 -17.18 31.19 -10.45
CA SER A 782 -16.47 32.33 -11.01
C SER A 782 -15.22 31.92 -11.81
N GLY A 783 -14.70 32.84 -12.62
CA GLY A 783 -13.47 32.67 -13.40
C GLY A 783 -12.24 32.50 -12.52
N LYS A 784 -12.22 33.10 -11.32
CA LYS A 784 -11.13 32.91 -10.33
C LYS A 784 -11.35 31.72 -9.38
N GLY A 785 -12.37 30.90 -9.61
CA GLY A 785 -12.62 29.67 -8.84
C GLY A 785 -13.33 29.89 -7.50
N LEU A 786 -14.14 30.95 -7.38
CA LEU A 786 -15.12 31.09 -6.32
C LEU A 786 -16.40 30.33 -6.69
N ARG A 787 -17.16 29.87 -5.68
CA ARG A 787 -18.36 29.05 -5.87
C ARG A 787 -19.48 29.51 -4.94
N HIS A 788 -20.67 29.69 -5.50
CA HIS A 788 -21.94 29.76 -4.76
C HIS A 788 -22.71 28.46 -4.96
N HIS A 789 -23.05 27.77 -3.87
CA HIS A 789 -23.89 26.58 -3.89
C HIS A 789 -25.28 26.96 -3.41
N LEU A 790 -26.27 26.92 -4.29
CA LEU A 790 -27.63 27.35 -4.02
C LEU A 790 -28.59 26.21 -4.35
N SER A 791 -29.52 25.91 -3.46
CA SER A 791 -30.67 25.08 -3.81
C SER A 791 -31.49 25.76 -4.91
N VAL A 792 -32.18 24.98 -5.74
CA VAL A 792 -32.99 25.57 -6.83
C VAL A 792 -34.05 26.54 -6.27
N ALA A 793 -34.58 26.27 -5.07
CA ALA A 793 -35.57 27.12 -4.42
C ALA A 793 -35.08 28.53 -4.09
N GLU A 794 -33.78 28.71 -3.85
CA GLU A 794 -33.15 30.00 -3.53
C GLU A 794 -33.08 30.94 -4.75
N PHE A 795 -33.20 30.42 -5.98
CA PHE A 795 -33.32 31.26 -7.16
C PHE A 795 -34.75 31.82 -7.27
N PRO A 796 -34.91 33.14 -7.52
CA PRO A 796 -36.22 33.75 -7.62
C PRO A 796 -36.96 33.18 -8.83
N LYS A 797 -38.20 32.74 -8.58
CA LYS A 797 -39.08 32.23 -9.65
C LYS A 797 -39.50 33.40 -10.54
N SER A 798 -39.27 33.26 -11.84
CA SER A 798 -39.68 34.27 -12.81
C SER A 798 -40.03 33.63 -14.16
N ASN A 799 -40.45 34.46 -15.12
CA ASN A 799 -40.70 34.03 -16.49
C ASN A 799 -39.43 34.11 -17.36
N ARG A 800 -39.52 33.60 -18.59
CA ARG A 800 -38.40 33.63 -19.55
C ARG A 800 -37.86 35.01 -19.86
N VAL A 801 -38.63 36.10 -19.87
CA VAL A 801 -38.12 37.39 -20.38
C VAL A 801 -37.55 38.28 -19.26
N ASN A 802 -38.07 38.17 -18.05
CA ASN A 802 -37.73 39.03 -16.93
C ASN A 802 -36.29 38.82 -16.43
N ARG A 803 -35.70 39.81 -15.74
CA ARG A 803 -34.30 39.79 -15.29
C ARG A 803 -34.03 38.96 -14.05
N GLY A 804 -35.05 38.67 -13.23
CA GLY A 804 -34.87 38.05 -11.91
C GLY A 804 -34.39 39.04 -10.86
N GLU A 805 -33.58 38.58 -9.91
CA GLU A 805 -32.98 39.39 -8.85
C GLU A 805 -31.46 39.20 -8.81
N GLN A 806 -30.75 40.22 -8.31
CA GLN A 806 -29.30 40.17 -8.18
C GLN A 806 -28.92 39.46 -6.88
N ILE A 807 -28.80 38.14 -6.95
CA ILE A 807 -28.49 37.27 -5.79
C ILE A 807 -27.09 36.64 -5.84
N ILE A 808 -26.32 36.90 -6.90
CA ILE A 808 -24.96 36.36 -7.07
C ILE A 808 -23.98 37.52 -7.21
N SER A 809 -22.93 37.53 -6.40
CA SER A 809 -21.81 38.48 -6.55
C SER A 809 -20.49 37.79 -6.19
N PHE A 810 -19.45 38.06 -6.98
CA PHE A 810 -18.08 37.59 -6.78
C PHE A 810 -17.08 38.74 -6.60
N GLY A 811 -17.55 39.98 -6.48
CA GLY A 811 -16.72 41.20 -6.44
C GLY A 811 -16.42 41.78 -7.83
N GLU A 812 -15.90 43.01 -7.89
CA GLU A 812 -15.70 43.76 -9.15
C GLU A 812 -14.60 43.16 -10.06
N ASP A 813 -13.68 42.39 -9.48
CA ASP A 813 -12.54 41.81 -10.22
C ASP A 813 -12.79 40.37 -10.73
N ASP A 814 -14.00 39.82 -10.63
CA ASP A 814 -14.27 38.43 -10.98
C ASP A 814 -15.54 38.30 -11.84
N THR A 815 -15.57 37.27 -12.68
CA THR A 815 -16.65 37.06 -13.66
C THR A 815 -17.31 35.71 -13.45
N ILE A 816 -18.62 35.62 -13.68
CA ILE A 816 -19.33 34.34 -13.65
C ILE A 816 -18.91 33.50 -14.86
N ALA A 817 -18.46 32.26 -14.63
CA ALA A 817 -17.90 31.40 -15.65
C ALA A 817 -18.83 30.27 -16.08
N GLN A 818 -19.53 29.62 -15.12
CA GLN A 818 -20.40 28.47 -15.42
C GLN A 818 -21.36 28.15 -14.28
N ALA A 819 -22.39 27.34 -14.59
CA ALA A 819 -23.33 26.79 -13.63
C ALA A 819 -23.44 25.27 -13.83
N VAL A 820 -23.44 24.50 -12.73
CA VAL A 820 -23.54 23.04 -12.74
C VAL A 820 -24.68 22.61 -11.83
N ALA A 821 -25.60 21.81 -12.36
CA ALA A 821 -26.73 21.26 -11.61
C ALA A 821 -26.40 19.92 -10.95
N PHE A 822 -26.98 19.69 -9.76
CA PHE A 822 -26.91 18.45 -9.00
C PHE A 822 -28.34 18.01 -8.66
N GLY A 823 -28.61 16.72 -8.85
CA GLY A 823 -29.92 16.08 -8.66
C GLY A 823 -30.12 15.46 -7.29
#